data_AF-A0A099BXA8-F1
#
_entry.id   AF-A0A099BXA8-F1
#
_cell.length_a   1.000
_cell.length_b   1.000
_cell.length_c   1.000
_cell.angle_alpha   90.00
_cell.angle_beta   90.00
_cell.angle_gamma   90.00
#
_symmetry.space_group_name_H-M   'P 1'
#
loop_
_entity.id
_entity.type
_entity.pdbx_description
1 polymer ?
#
loop_
_entity_poly.entity_id
_entity_poly.type
_entity_poly.pdbx_seq_one_letter_code
_entity_poly.pdbx_strand_id
1 'polypeptide(L)'
;MSYLRFEKALMTNLEESLPRELLRTNRSGAYSCSTIVDCNTRKYHGLLVIPVPELDDENHVLLSSMDVTVIQHGAEFNLGLHKYQGNNYSPLGHKYIREFDCGKVPTIIYRVGGVILKKEVVFQHYENRILIRYTLVDAHSATTLRFRPFLAFRSVRQFTHENSNVNRDYQQVEDGIKTCMYAGYPDLYMQFSKKNEFIFQPDWYRGVEYPKEQERGYASNEDLYVPGYFEMNIKKGESVVFAASTSESKTKTLKKLFETEVEERSPRDNFFHCLVNAAHQFHIRKPNDDRYILAGYPWFKCRARDTFISLPGLTLSIEEQDYFELVMKTAEKGLREFMVGKPLTVNIYEMEQPDVPLWAVWCIQQYAKEVGNEACLRRYGSFLKAIIQFIEGNKHPNLHLDENGLLRTDGKEKPVTWMNSVANGRPVVPRTGYIVEFNALWYNALCFAASLAELDNNAKSVARLQALAERCKESFVNVFYNEYGYLFDYVDDNTVDWSVRPNMIFAVALDYSPLDLVQKKSVLDICTRELLTPKGLRSLSPKSGGYNPMYVGPQSQRDYAYHQGTAWPWLVGFYMEACLRLYKRTRLSFIERQMVGYEDEMLYHCLGTIPELFDGNPPFHGRGAISFAMNVAEILRTLELLEKYNFK
;
A
#
# COMPACT_ATOMS: atom_id res chain seq x y z
N MET A 1 17.55 -17.36 13.49
CA MET A 1 18.03 -16.61 12.31
C MET A 1 17.01 -15.52 12.03
N SER A 2 17.45 -14.34 11.61
CA SER A 2 16.50 -13.26 11.25
C SER A 2 15.70 -13.66 10.01
N TYR A 3 14.42 -13.32 10.00
CA TYR A 3 13.46 -13.72 8.98
C TYR A 3 13.72 -13.03 7.63
N LEU A 4 14.06 -11.73 7.66
CA LEU A 4 14.37 -10.93 6.47
C LEU A 4 15.89 -10.71 6.38
N ARG A 5 16.63 -11.74 5.99
CA ARG A 5 18.10 -11.72 5.90
C ARG A 5 18.60 -12.21 4.56
N PHE A 6 19.56 -11.50 3.98
CA PHE A 6 20.18 -11.85 2.71
C PHE A 6 21.71 -11.85 2.81
N GLU A 7 22.31 -12.92 2.32
CA GLU A 7 23.76 -13.10 2.33
C GLU A 7 24.42 -12.49 1.09
N LYS A 8 25.75 -12.37 1.16
CA LYS A 8 26.60 -11.81 0.10
C LYS A 8 26.27 -12.32 -1.32
N ALA A 9 25.99 -13.61 -1.48
CA ALA A 9 25.71 -14.19 -2.79
C ALA A 9 24.52 -13.51 -3.49
N LEU A 10 23.44 -13.23 -2.75
CA LEU A 10 22.28 -12.50 -3.26
C LEU A 10 22.58 -11.01 -3.41
N MET A 11 23.21 -10.39 -2.40
CA MET A 11 23.49 -8.95 -2.39
C MET A 11 24.41 -8.50 -3.54
N THR A 12 25.28 -9.39 -4.02
CA THR A 12 26.22 -9.09 -5.12
C THR A 12 25.64 -9.38 -6.50
N ASN A 13 24.50 -10.07 -6.60
CA ASN A 13 23.80 -10.31 -7.85
C ASN A 13 22.73 -9.22 -8.06
N LEU A 14 22.95 -8.32 -9.01
CA LEU A 14 22.02 -7.22 -9.31
C LEU A 14 20.70 -7.69 -9.91
N GLU A 15 20.67 -8.81 -10.63
CA GLU A 15 19.43 -9.37 -11.19
C GLU A 15 18.47 -9.81 -10.07
N GLU A 16 19.02 -10.29 -8.95
CA GLU A 16 18.24 -10.70 -7.78
C GLU A 16 17.99 -9.52 -6.82
N SER A 17 18.98 -8.67 -6.58
CA SER A 17 18.87 -7.63 -5.54
C SER A 17 18.09 -6.39 -5.98
N LEU A 18 18.13 -5.99 -7.26
CA LEU A 18 17.42 -4.80 -7.74
C LEU A 18 15.88 -4.92 -7.76
N PRO A 19 15.30 -6.11 -8.02
CA PRO A 19 13.86 -6.28 -7.88
C PRO A 19 13.35 -6.13 -6.44
N ARG A 20 14.21 -6.35 -5.43
CA ARG A 20 13.87 -6.31 -4.00
C ARG A 20 14.00 -4.91 -3.43
N GLU A 21 12.87 -4.36 -3.02
CA GLU A 21 12.66 -3.03 -2.49
C GLU A 21 12.36 -3.06 -1.01
N LEU A 22 12.60 -1.93 -0.35
CA LEU A 22 12.33 -1.74 1.05
C LEU A 22 11.61 -0.41 1.25
N LEU A 23 10.47 -0.45 1.93
CA LEU A 23 9.68 0.72 2.28
C LEU A 23 9.78 1.02 3.78
N ARG A 24 9.90 2.30 4.12
CA ARG A 24 9.77 2.85 5.48
C ARG A 24 8.94 4.12 5.43
N THR A 25 8.01 4.30 6.36
CA THR A 25 7.09 5.45 6.37
C THR A 25 7.13 6.12 7.74
N ASN A 26 6.79 7.41 7.78
CA ASN A 26 6.73 8.18 9.04
C ASN A 26 5.32 8.29 9.63
N ARG A 27 4.35 7.53 9.08
CA ARG A 27 2.94 7.61 9.48
C ARG A 27 2.29 9.00 9.32
N SER A 28 2.88 9.88 8.50
CA SER A 28 2.35 11.23 8.19
C SER A 28 2.28 11.52 6.68
N GLY A 29 2.61 10.52 5.85
CA GLY A 29 2.55 10.58 4.39
C GLY A 29 3.93 10.53 3.73
N ALA A 30 5.00 10.79 4.48
CA ALA A 30 6.36 10.67 3.98
C ALA A 30 6.87 9.23 4.05
N TYR A 31 7.82 8.93 3.17
CA TYR A 31 8.44 7.62 3.08
C TYR A 31 9.89 7.68 2.59
N SER A 32 10.63 6.60 2.88
CA SER A 32 11.91 6.26 2.27
C SER A 32 11.73 4.92 1.56
N CYS A 33 12.16 4.87 0.31
CA CYS A 33 12.07 3.65 -0.47
C CYS A 33 13.23 3.55 -1.46
N SER A 34 13.88 2.40 -1.50
CA SER A 34 14.89 2.05 -2.49
C SER A 34 15.01 0.52 -2.57
N THR A 35 15.95 0.02 -3.37
CA THR A 35 16.31 -1.39 -3.38
C THR A 35 17.15 -1.77 -2.15
N ILE A 36 17.26 -3.05 -1.85
CA ILE A 36 18.08 -3.56 -0.73
C ILE A 36 19.58 -3.29 -0.88
N VAL A 37 20.01 -2.83 -2.07
CA VAL A 37 21.38 -2.40 -2.40
C VAL A 37 21.49 -0.88 -2.59
N ASP A 38 20.50 -0.12 -2.13
CA ASP A 38 20.43 1.35 -2.20
C ASP A 38 20.52 1.93 -3.63
N CYS A 39 20.23 1.14 -4.67
CA CYS A 39 20.13 1.61 -6.05
C CYS A 39 18.69 1.96 -6.39
N ASN A 40 18.42 3.23 -6.69
CA ASN A 40 17.09 3.67 -7.09
C ASN A 40 16.75 3.13 -8.49
N THR A 41 15.61 2.46 -8.65
CA THR A 41 15.16 1.85 -9.93
C THR A 41 13.87 2.44 -10.49
N ARG A 42 13.21 3.33 -9.73
CA ARG A 42 12.03 4.10 -10.14
C ARG A 42 12.10 5.52 -9.59
N LYS A 43 11.46 6.49 -10.25
CA LYS A 43 11.41 7.90 -9.82
C LYS A 43 10.78 8.13 -8.43
N TYR A 44 10.03 7.15 -7.93
CA TYR A 44 9.41 7.16 -6.61
C TYR A 44 10.38 6.78 -5.49
N HIS A 45 11.59 6.31 -5.81
CA HIS A 45 12.62 6.01 -4.83
C HIS A 45 13.33 7.27 -4.32
N GLY A 46 13.77 7.21 -3.07
CA GLY A 46 14.46 8.29 -2.38
C GLY A 46 14.68 7.97 -0.90
N LEU A 47 15.71 8.60 -0.31
CA LEU A 47 15.94 8.56 1.14
C LEU A 47 14.92 9.42 1.90
N LEU A 48 14.56 10.58 1.36
CA LEU A 48 13.57 11.48 1.96
C LEU A 48 12.55 11.92 0.91
N VAL A 49 11.39 11.25 0.92
CA VAL A 49 10.26 11.55 0.04
C VAL A 49 9.09 12.01 0.89
N ILE A 50 8.65 13.25 0.72
CA ILE A 50 7.72 13.91 1.66
C ILE A 50 6.55 14.58 0.92
N PRO A 51 5.39 14.76 1.55
CA PRO A 51 4.38 15.68 1.04
C PRO A 51 4.88 17.13 1.17
N VAL A 52 4.60 17.98 0.17
CA VAL A 52 4.88 19.42 0.20
C VAL A 52 3.60 20.17 -0.21
N PRO A 53 2.62 20.31 0.72
CA PRO A 53 1.28 20.82 0.41
C PRO A 53 1.26 22.23 -0.19
N GLU A 54 2.31 23.01 0.02
CA GLU A 54 2.47 24.34 -0.54
C GLU A 54 2.71 24.33 -2.06
N LEU A 55 3.16 23.20 -2.63
CA LEU A 55 3.41 23.03 -4.05
C LEU A 55 2.25 22.33 -4.76
N ASP A 56 1.95 21.10 -4.35
CA ASP A 56 0.88 20.29 -4.89
C ASP A 56 0.50 19.14 -3.91
N ASP A 57 -0.43 18.27 -4.32
CA ASP A 57 -0.87 17.14 -3.48
C ASP A 57 0.08 15.93 -3.56
N GLU A 58 1.13 15.95 -4.39
CA GLU A 58 2.07 14.84 -4.56
C GLU A 58 3.13 14.78 -3.48
N ASN A 59 3.82 13.63 -3.45
CA ASN A 59 5.05 13.52 -2.70
C ASN A 59 6.22 14.01 -3.56
N HIS A 60 7.24 14.54 -2.90
CA HIS A 60 8.43 15.10 -3.53
C HIS A 60 9.69 14.46 -2.97
N VAL A 61 10.63 14.13 -3.85
CA VAL A 61 11.94 13.60 -3.48
C VAL A 61 12.86 14.79 -3.19
N LEU A 62 13.27 14.96 -1.93
CA LEU A 62 14.26 15.97 -1.57
C LEU A 62 15.68 15.38 -1.64
N LEU A 63 15.88 14.26 -0.93
CA LEU A 63 17.13 13.52 -0.89
C LEU A 63 16.94 12.19 -1.62
N SER A 64 17.57 12.03 -2.77
CA SER A 64 17.51 10.83 -3.61
C SER A 64 18.32 9.69 -3.01
N SER A 65 19.59 9.95 -2.70
CA SER A 65 20.53 8.97 -2.13
C SER A 65 21.63 9.67 -1.34
N MET A 66 22.45 8.87 -0.65
CA MET A 66 23.65 9.32 0.05
C MET A 66 24.78 8.34 -0.24
N ASP A 67 25.75 8.78 -1.04
CA ASP A 67 26.91 7.96 -1.37
C ASP A 67 27.95 8.08 -0.26
N VAL A 68 28.36 6.94 0.27
CA VAL A 68 29.36 6.85 1.34
C VAL A 68 30.65 6.29 0.78
N THR A 69 31.77 6.94 1.09
CA THR A 69 33.11 6.46 0.72
C THR A 69 33.92 6.20 1.98
N VAL A 70 34.54 5.03 2.06
CA VAL A 70 35.52 4.67 3.10
C VAL A 70 36.90 4.97 2.56
N ILE A 71 37.71 5.72 3.31
CA ILE A 71 39.06 6.12 2.90
C ILE A 71 40.08 5.61 3.93
N GLN A 72 41.08 4.88 3.46
CA GLN A 72 42.24 4.42 4.25
C GLN A 72 43.50 4.56 3.41
N HIS A 73 44.59 5.11 3.98
CA HIS A 73 45.87 5.31 3.29
C HIS A 73 45.76 6.05 1.95
N GLY A 74 44.79 6.97 1.84
CA GLY A 74 44.49 7.71 0.60
C GLY A 74 43.71 6.94 -0.46
N ALA A 75 43.42 5.65 -0.27
CA ALA A 75 42.59 4.86 -1.17
C ALA A 75 41.10 5.04 -0.85
N GLU A 76 40.28 5.28 -1.87
CA GLU A 76 38.84 5.49 -1.76
C GLU A 76 38.06 4.24 -2.16
N PHE A 77 37.11 3.83 -1.31
CA PHE A 77 36.19 2.72 -1.57
C PHE A 77 34.75 3.23 -1.49
N ASN A 78 34.12 3.39 -2.66
CA ASN A 78 32.77 3.93 -2.75
C ASN A 78 31.72 2.83 -2.56
N LEU A 79 30.81 3.03 -1.60
CA LEU A 79 29.75 2.11 -1.22
C LEU A 79 28.42 2.38 -1.96
N GLY A 80 28.31 3.47 -2.72
CA GLY A 80 27.14 3.80 -3.52
C GLY A 80 26.96 2.87 -4.73
N LEU A 81 25.75 2.89 -5.28
CA LEU A 81 25.38 2.17 -6.49
C LEU A 81 24.31 2.96 -7.24
N HIS A 82 24.62 3.38 -8.46
CA HIS A 82 23.66 4.01 -9.37
C HIS A 82 23.67 3.30 -10.71
N LYS A 83 22.50 3.23 -11.33
CA LYS A 83 22.36 2.85 -12.73
C LYS A 83 22.45 4.12 -13.59
N TYR A 84 23.33 4.10 -14.57
CA TYR A 84 23.44 5.11 -15.62
C TYR A 84 23.05 4.51 -16.97
N GLN A 85 22.77 5.38 -17.94
CA GLN A 85 22.53 4.99 -19.34
C GLN A 85 23.67 4.12 -19.91
N GLY A 86 23.35 3.32 -20.94
CA GLY A 86 24.33 2.44 -21.58
C GLY A 86 24.66 1.18 -20.77
N ASN A 87 23.71 0.71 -19.96
CA ASN A 87 23.88 -0.46 -19.08
C ASN A 87 25.08 -0.36 -18.10
N ASN A 88 25.36 0.85 -17.63
CA ASN A 88 26.51 1.12 -16.76
C ASN A 88 26.07 1.26 -15.30
N TYR A 89 26.72 0.54 -14.39
CA TYR A 89 26.55 0.74 -12.95
C TYR A 89 27.81 1.37 -12.37
N SER A 90 27.65 2.48 -11.68
CA SER A 90 28.78 3.16 -11.03
C SER A 90 28.27 3.96 -9.83
N PRO A 91 28.97 3.95 -8.68
CA PRO A 91 30.00 2.99 -8.31
C PRO A 91 29.41 1.57 -8.14
N LEU A 92 30.26 0.58 -7.83
CA LEU A 92 29.84 -0.82 -7.65
C LEU A 92 29.82 -1.24 -6.18
N GLY A 93 29.29 -0.37 -5.31
CA GLY A 93 29.36 -0.52 -3.85
C GLY A 93 28.67 -1.77 -3.30
N HIS A 94 27.65 -2.29 -4.00
CA HIS A 94 27.00 -3.56 -3.67
C HIS A 94 27.99 -4.74 -3.55
N LYS A 95 29.14 -4.70 -4.25
CA LYS A 95 30.19 -5.72 -4.15
C LYS A 95 30.82 -5.83 -2.76
N TYR A 96 30.72 -4.76 -1.96
CA TYR A 96 31.21 -4.72 -0.59
C TYR A 96 30.18 -5.16 0.44
N ILE A 97 28.91 -5.36 0.05
CA ILE A 97 27.88 -5.82 0.98
C ILE A 97 28.16 -7.28 1.33
N ARG A 98 28.37 -7.53 2.62
CA ARG A 98 28.51 -8.87 3.18
C ARG A 98 27.13 -9.45 3.52
N GLU A 99 26.24 -8.60 4.04
CA GLU A 99 24.97 -9.03 4.60
C GLU A 99 23.99 -7.87 4.66
N PHE A 100 22.71 -8.16 4.39
CA PHE A 100 21.57 -7.32 4.70
C PHE A 100 20.66 -8.04 5.70
N ASP A 101 20.18 -7.30 6.69
CA ASP A 101 19.20 -7.75 7.68
C ASP A 101 18.12 -6.69 7.89
N CYS A 102 16.87 -7.13 8.03
CA CYS A 102 15.73 -6.25 8.28
C CYS A 102 14.86 -6.78 9.43
N GLY A 103 15.48 -7.42 10.44
CA GLY A 103 14.76 -7.99 11.58
C GLY A 103 14.10 -6.93 12.45
N LYS A 104 14.82 -5.84 12.78
CA LYS A 104 14.25 -4.69 13.52
C LYS A 104 14.29 -3.42 12.68
N VAL A 105 15.49 -3.06 12.23
CA VAL A 105 15.73 -1.96 11.30
C VAL A 105 16.62 -2.44 10.17
N PRO A 106 16.47 -1.89 8.95
CA PRO A 106 17.34 -2.19 7.83
C PRO A 106 18.80 -1.97 8.21
N THR A 107 19.58 -3.03 8.11
CA THR A 107 20.97 -3.11 8.54
C THR A 107 21.81 -3.71 7.43
N ILE A 108 22.83 -2.99 6.98
CA ILE A 108 23.78 -3.47 5.97
C ILE A 108 25.16 -3.55 6.60
N ILE A 109 25.83 -4.69 6.45
CA ILE A 109 27.23 -4.86 6.83
C ILE A 109 28.08 -4.82 5.56
N TYR A 110 28.92 -3.80 5.46
CA TYR A 110 29.93 -3.67 4.41
C TYR A 110 31.26 -4.26 4.90
N ARG A 111 31.98 -4.93 4.00
CA ARG A 111 33.36 -5.36 4.21
C ARG A 111 34.24 -4.86 3.07
N VAL A 112 35.17 -3.97 3.40
CA VAL A 112 36.12 -3.36 2.47
C VAL A 112 37.52 -3.54 3.00
N GLY A 113 38.30 -4.46 2.42
CA GLY A 113 39.62 -4.81 2.96
C GLY A 113 39.53 -5.24 4.44
N GLY A 114 40.23 -4.49 5.31
CA GLY A 114 40.20 -4.67 6.77
C GLY A 114 39.10 -3.87 7.51
N VAL A 115 38.23 -3.16 6.79
CA VAL A 115 37.12 -2.39 7.36
C VAL A 115 35.83 -3.20 7.37
N ILE A 116 35.14 -3.19 8.51
CA ILE A 116 33.76 -3.63 8.64
C ILE A 116 32.92 -2.43 9.08
N LEU A 117 32.04 -1.96 8.19
CA LEU A 117 31.16 -0.82 8.44
C LEU A 117 29.71 -1.30 8.48
N LYS A 118 29.01 -1.01 9.57
CA LYS A 118 27.58 -1.27 9.71
C LYS A 118 26.80 0.01 9.40
N LYS A 119 25.79 -0.07 8.53
CA LYS A 119 24.81 0.97 8.23
C LYS A 119 23.44 0.53 8.76
N GLU A 120 22.77 1.36 9.54
CA GLU A 120 21.41 1.13 10.04
C GLU A 120 20.52 2.34 9.69
N VAL A 121 19.31 2.11 9.20
CA VAL A 121 18.41 3.18 8.71
C VAL A 121 17.10 3.20 9.47
N VAL A 122 16.66 4.37 9.92
CA VAL A 122 15.34 4.55 10.54
C VAL A 122 14.68 5.81 10.03
N PHE A 123 13.41 5.71 9.62
CA PHE A 123 12.57 6.88 9.36
C PHE A 123 11.81 7.21 10.65
N GLN A 124 12.02 8.41 11.19
CA GLN A 124 11.40 8.87 12.42
C GLN A 124 9.87 8.87 12.30
N HIS A 125 9.14 8.42 13.33
CA HIS A 125 7.68 8.55 13.32
C HIS A 125 7.26 10.03 13.45
N TYR A 126 6.22 10.41 12.71
CA TYR A 126 5.55 11.72 12.75
C TYR A 126 6.39 12.96 12.40
N GLU A 127 7.66 12.77 12.06
CA GLU A 127 8.57 13.82 11.63
C GLU A 127 9.10 13.49 10.23
N ASN A 128 9.29 14.52 9.40
CA ASN A 128 9.94 14.36 8.10
C ASN A 128 11.46 14.28 8.29
N ARG A 129 11.92 13.22 8.97
CA ARG A 129 13.33 12.99 9.29
C ARG A 129 13.73 11.54 9.07
N ILE A 130 14.74 11.32 8.22
CA ILE A 130 15.44 10.04 8.11
C ILE A 130 16.74 10.10 8.90
N LEU A 131 17.02 9.05 9.67
CA LEU A 131 18.22 8.87 10.45
C LEU A 131 19.01 7.66 9.92
N ILE A 132 20.31 7.83 9.73
CA ILE A 132 21.20 6.75 9.29
C ILE A 132 22.39 6.67 10.23
N ARG A 133 22.57 5.53 10.90
CA ARG A 133 23.70 5.27 11.79
C ARG A 133 24.76 4.47 11.05
N TYR A 134 26.00 4.97 11.10
CA TYR A 134 27.19 4.28 10.62
C TYR A 134 28.06 3.92 11.82
N THR A 135 28.32 2.63 12.01
CA THR A 135 29.20 2.12 13.06
C THR A 135 30.42 1.46 12.43
N LEU A 136 31.62 1.95 12.75
CA LEU A 136 32.85 1.28 12.34
C LEU A 136 33.10 0.10 13.29
N VAL A 137 32.63 -1.09 12.92
CA VAL A 137 32.71 -2.30 13.74
C VAL A 137 34.16 -2.74 13.88
N ASP A 138 34.89 -2.73 12.77
CA ASP A 138 36.30 -3.10 12.74
C ASP A 138 37.08 -2.31 11.70
N ALA A 139 38.36 -2.07 11.98
CA ALA A 139 39.30 -1.41 11.08
C ALA A 139 40.74 -1.66 11.56
N HIS A 140 41.66 -1.86 10.61
CA HIS A 140 43.09 -2.03 10.90
C HIS A 140 43.90 -0.74 10.73
N SER A 141 43.26 0.36 10.33
CA SER A 141 43.94 1.63 10.02
C SER A 141 43.03 2.82 10.28
N ALA A 142 43.62 4.02 10.39
CA ALA A 142 42.87 5.26 10.47
C ALA A 142 41.90 5.35 9.29
N THR A 143 40.64 5.64 9.59
CA THR A 143 39.55 5.57 8.61
C THR A 143 38.83 6.90 8.58
N THR A 144 38.64 7.41 7.37
CA THR A 144 37.85 8.60 7.08
C THR A 144 36.59 8.17 6.34
N LEU A 145 35.45 8.76 6.70
CA LEU A 145 34.19 8.60 5.98
C LEU A 145 33.88 9.90 5.25
N ARG A 146 33.46 9.75 4.00
CA ARG A 146 32.98 10.84 3.14
C ARG A 146 31.54 10.58 2.71
N PHE A 147 30.68 11.58 2.80
CA PHE A 147 29.24 11.48 2.53
C PHE A 147 28.83 12.49 1.46
N ARG A 148 28.34 12.00 0.31
CA ARG A 148 27.87 12.80 -0.83
C ARG A 148 26.34 12.70 -0.95
N PRO A 149 25.58 13.75 -0.59
CA PRO A 149 24.13 13.76 -0.75
C PRO A 149 23.74 14.05 -2.20
N PHE A 150 22.85 13.24 -2.76
CA PHE A 150 22.26 13.47 -4.08
C PHE A 150 20.88 14.09 -3.92
N LEU A 151 20.74 15.34 -4.33
CA LEU A 151 19.53 16.15 -4.18
C LEU A 151 18.71 16.14 -5.47
N ALA A 152 17.39 16.03 -5.31
CA ALA A 152 16.45 15.98 -6.44
C ALA A 152 15.51 17.19 -6.47
N PHE A 153 14.85 17.50 -5.33
CA PHE A 153 13.86 18.58 -5.19
C PHE A 153 12.82 18.61 -6.32
N ARG A 154 12.13 17.48 -6.48
CA ARG A 154 11.13 17.31 -7.54
C ARG A 154 9.95 16.46 -7.08
N SER A 155 8.79 16.66 -7.71
CA SER A 155 7.65 15.76 -7.56
C SER A 155 8.03 14.34 -7.99
N VAL A 156 7.49 13.32 -7.32
CA VAL A 156 7.61 11.91 -7.72
C VAL A 156 7.00 11.61 -9.10
N ARG A 157 6.26 12.56 -9.70
CA ARG A 157 5.73 12.43 -11.07
C ARG A 157 6.69 12.93 -12.14
N GLN A 158 7.69 13.71 -11.76
CA GLN A 158 8.60 14.41 -12.66
C GLN A 158 10.04 13.84 -12.57
N PHE A 159 10.90 14.35 -13.44
CA PHE A 159 12.35 14.17 -13.42
C PHE A 159 13.00 15.56 -13.35
N THR A 160 14.14 15.65 -12.70
CA THR A 160 14.98 16.85 -12.68
C THR A 160 16.17 16.65 -13.62
N HIS A 161 16.59 17.74 -14.25
CA HIS A 161 17.74 17.78 -15.13
C HIS A 161 18.58 19.00 -14.79
N GLU A 162 19.85 18.99 -15.17
CA GLU A 162 20.71 20.14 -14.96
C GLU A 162 20.07 21.41 -15.55
N ASN A 163 19.99 22.45 -14.72
CA ASN A 163 19.39 23.72 -15.11
C ASN A 163 20.03 24.90 -14.35
N SER A 164 19.76 26.11 -14.83
CA SER A 164 20.27 27.36 -14.27
C SER A 164 19.44 27.92 -13.12
N ASN A 165 18.23 27.41 -12.89
CA ASN A 165 17.32 27.89 -11.86
C ASN A 165 17.62 27.29 -10.47
N VAL A 166 18.50 26.27 -10.42
CA VAL A 166 18.94 25.66 -9.17
C VAL A 166 19.64 26.69 -8.29
N ASN A 167 19.13 26.86 -7.07
CA ASN A 167 19.86 27.55 -6.02
C ASN A 167 20.96 26.63 -5.49
N ARG A 168 22.22 27.08 -5.60
CA ARG A 168 23.41 26.33 -5.17
C ARG A 168 23.91 26.75 -3.79
N ASP A 169 23.26 27.74 -3.18
CA ASP A 169 23.65 28.26 -1.88
C ASP A 169 23.34 27.25 -0.77
N TYR A 170 24.13 27.34 0.29
CA TYR A 170 23.92 26.59 1.52
C TYR A 170 24.25 27.47 2.72
N GLN A 171 23.71 27.10 3.88
CA GLN A 171 24.03 27.74 5.15
C GLN A 171 24.58 26.69 6.11
N GLN A 172 25.67 27.02 6.81
CA GLN A 172 26.16 26.17 7.89
C GLN A 172 25.18 26.18 9.06
N VAL A 173 24.95 25.02 9.64
CA VAL A 173 24.18 24.80 10.87
C VAL A 173 25.00 23.94 11.83
N GLU A 174 24.49 23.66 13.03
CA GLU A 174 25.20 22.78 13.96
C GLU A 174 25.53 21.44 13.29
N ASP A 175 26.82 21.08 13.26
CA ASP A 175 27.40 19.87 12.65
C ASP A 175 26.79 19.47 11.29
N GLY A 176 26.53 20.44 10.41
CA GLY A 176 25.96 20.17 9.10
C GLY A 176 25.69 21.41 8.26
N ILE A 177 24.84 21.24 7.24
CA ILE A 177 24.34 22.34 6.40
C ILE A 177 22.83 22.27 6.24
N LYS A 178 22.24 23.39 5.82
CA LYS A 178 20.91 23.42 5.21
C LYS A 178 20.97 24.05 3.82
N THR A 179 20.12 23.57 2.90
CA THR A 179 20.01 24.07 1.53
C THR A 179 18.61 23.83 0.97
N CYS A 180 18.23 24.62 -0.03
CA CYS A 180 16.97 24.48 -0.75
C CYS A 180 17.22 24.81 -2.23
N MET A 181 17.00 23.84 -3.13
CA MET A 181 17.32 23.99 -4.55
C MET A 181 16.35 24.93 -5.28
N TYR A 182 15.07 24.95 -4.90
CA TYR A 182 14.04 25.71 -5.61
C TYR A 182 13.06 26.37 -4.63
N ALA A 183 12.61 27.58 -4.97
CA ALA A 183 11.62 28.30 -4.17
C ALA A 183 10.33 27.49 -4.01
N GLY A 184 9.71 27.59 -2.82
CA GLY A 184 8.50 26.86 -2.45
C GLY A 184 8.76 25.52 -1.76
N TYR A 185 9.94 24.92 -1.94
CA TYR A 185 10.34 23.76 -1.15
C TYR A 185 10.83 24.15 0.26
N PRO A 186 10.69 23.25 1.26
CA PRO A 186 11.30 23.45 2.56
C PRO A 186 12.83 23.33 2.50
N ASP A 187 13.52 23.97 3.44
CA ASP A 187 14.95 23.76 3.66
C ASP A 187 15.22 22.28 4.00
N LEU A 188 16.20 21.68 3.32
CA LEU A 188 16.73 20.36 3.66
C LEU A 188 17.92 20.53 4.60
N TYR A 189 17.73 20.16 5.86
CA TYR A 189 18.78 20.07 6.87
C TYR A 189 19.49 18.73 6.75
N MET A 190 20.82 18.75 6.69
CA MET A 190 21.70 17.59 6.62
C MET A 190 22.75 17.71 7.73
N GLN A 191 22.53 17.02 8.85
CA GLN A 191 23.29 17.19 10.08
C GLN A 191 23.82 15.85 10.61
N PHE A 192 24.93 15.90 11.36
CA PHE A 192 25.57 14.71 11.93
C PHE A 192 25.66 14.81 13.45
N SER A 193 25.67 13.66 14.13
CA SER A 193 25.93 13.58 15.58
C SER A 193 27.41 13.81 15.96
N LYS A 194 28.20 14.33 15.01
CA LYS A 194 29.66 14.48 15.11
C LYS A 194 30.10 15.66 14.26
N LYS A 195 31.02 16.44 14.80
CA LYS A 195 31.71 17.50 14.07
C LYS A 195 32.34 16.97 12.79
N ASN A 196 32.07 17.65 11.71
CA ASN A 196 32.50 17.31 10.36
C ASN A 196 32.97 18.57 9.62
N GLU A 197 33.61 18.35 8.49
CA GLU A 197 33.93 19.40 7.53
C GLU A 197 33.03 19.22 6.31
N PHE A 198 32.34 20.28 5.89
CA PHE A 198 31.60 20.28 4.63
C PHE A 198 32.44 20.97 3.56
N ILE A 199 32.81 20.20 2.54
CA ILE A 199 33.56 20.67 1.38
C ILE A 199 32.55 20.98 0.29
N PHE A 200 32.38 22.28 -0.02
CA PHE A 200 31.51 22.72 -1.09
C PHE A 200 32.16 22.43 -2.45
N GLN A 201 31.57 21.49 -3.18
CA GLN A 201 32.01 21.08 -4.50
C GLN A 201 30.75 20.72 -5.33
N PRO A 202 30.01 21.75 -5.77
CA PRO A 202 28.73 21.55 -6.43
C PRO A 202 28.92 20.94 -7.82
N ASP A 203 28.20 19.86 -8.12
CA ASP A 203 28.22 19.20 -9.42
C ASP A 203 26.86 18.55 -9.76
N TRP A 204 26.64 18.28 -11.05
CA TRP A 204 25.50 17.53 -11.54
C TRP A 204 25.94 16.15 -12.01
N TYR A 205 25.37 15.12 -11.39
CA TYR A 205 25.54 13.73 -11.78
C TYR A 205 24.49 13.40 -12.83
N ARG A 206 24.93 13.30 -14.08
CA ARG A 206 24.04 13.25 -15.25
C ARG A 206 23.70 11.83 -15.66
N GLY A 207 22.48 11.65 -16.16
CA GLY A 207 22.05 10.42 -16.81
C GLY A 207 21.88 9.23 -15.86
N VAL A 208 21.52 9.48 -14.59
CA VAL A 208 21.00 8.43 -13.70
C VAL A 208 19.73 7.86 -14.32
N GLU A 209 19.59 6.55 -14.35
CA GLU A 209 18.52 5.86 -15.06
C GLU A 209 17.69 4.99 -14.10
N TYR A 210 16.38 4.94 -14.34
CA TYR A 210 15.38 4.20 -13.61
C TYR A 210 14.78 3.07 -14.48
N PRO A 211 15.33 1.84 -14.42
CA PRO A 211 14.91 0.73 -15.29
C PRO A 211 13.41 0.43 -15.22
N LYS A 212 12.79 0.53 -14.04
CA LYS A 212 11.35 0.25 -13.90
C LYS A 212 10.47 1.31 -14.58
N GLU A 213 10.94 2.56 -14.72
CA GLU A 213 10.21 3.59 -15.49
C GLU A 213 10.36 3.34 -17.00
N GLN A 214 11.53 2.87 -17.43
CA GLN A 214 11.78 2.48 -18.83
C GLN A 214 10.88 1.32 -19.25
N GLU A 215 10.79 0.26 -18.44
CA GLU A 215 9.88 -0.88 -18.65
C GLU A 215 8.42 -0.44 -18.74
N ARG A 216 8.07 0.62 -18.01
CA ARG A 216 6.73 1.22 -18.00
C ARG A 216 6.46 2.17 -19.17
N GLY A 217 7.43 2.35 -20.07
CA GLY A 217 7.32 3.21 -21.25
C GLY A 217 7.39 4.71 -20.97
N TYR A 218 7.93 5.11 -19.82
CA TYR A 218 8.15 6.53 -19.48
C TYR A 218 9.57 6.97 -19.82
N ALA A 219 9.80 8.30 -19.79
CA ALA A 219 11.14 8.81 -19.58
C ALA A 219 11.72 8.16 -18.32
N SER A 220 13.02 7.88 -18.34
CA SER A 220 13.67 7.08 -17.30
C SER A 220 14.98 7.66 -16.82
N ASN A 221 15.41 8.82 -17.32
CA ASN A 221 16.67 9.44 -16.93
C ASN A 221 16.45 10.72 -16.12
N GLU A 222 17.41 11.01 -15.25
CA GLU A 222 17.43 12.13 -14.33
C GLU A 222 18.89 12.59 -14.11
N ASP A 223 19.08 13.89 -13.90
CA ASP A 223 20.33 14.43 -13.38
C ASP A 223 20.13 14.82 -11.92
N LEU A 224 21.08 14.50 -11.05
CA LEU A 224 20.98 14.79 -9.62
C LEU A 224 22.06 15.77 -9.19
N TYR A 225 21.67 16.75 -8.39
CA TYR A 225 22.59 17.78 -7.91
C TYR A 225 23.28 17.30 -6.62
N VAL A 226 24.61 17.42 -6.58
CA VAL A 226 25.41 17.13 -5.39
C VAL A 226 26.09 18.42 -4.97
N PRO A 227 25.73 19.03 -3.81
CA PRO A 227 26.30 20.31 -3.39
C PRO A 227 27.77 20.23 -2.95
N GLY A 228 28.24 19.03 -2.64
CA GLY A 228 29.56 18.81 -2.05
C GLY A 228 29.57 17.52 -1.24
N TYR A 229 30.44 17.44 -0.24
CA TYR A 229 30.49 16.30 0.66
C TYR A 229 30.87 16.67 2.09
N PHE A 230 30.41 15.84 3.02
CA PHE A 230 30.86 15.89 4.42
C PHE A 230 32.01 14.91 4.61
N GLU A 231 33.04 15.30 5.34
CA GLU A 231 34.18 14.46 5.67
C GLU A 231 34.44 14.45 7.18
N MET A 232 34.71 13.26 7.73
CA MET A 232 35.08 13.09 9.13
C MET A 232 35.83 11.79 9.37
N ASN A 233 36.72 11.79 10.36
CA ASN A 233 37.38 10.58 10.82
C ASN A 233 36.45 9.75 11.70
N ILE A 234 36.60 8.42 11.69
CA ILE A 234 35.86 7.51 12.57
C ILE A 234 36.80 6.48 13.20
N LYS A 235 36.59 6.17 14.48
CA LYS A 235 37.38 5.18 15.23
C LYS A 235 36.66 3.83 15.29
N LYS A 236 37.42 2.75 15.44
CA LYS A 236 36.85 1.42 15.71
C LYS A 236 35.94 1.47 16.95
N GLY A 237 34.74 0.91 16.83
CA GLY A 237 33.67 0.94 17.83
C GLY A 237 32.84 2.24 17.84
N GLU A 238 33.24 3.28 17.12
CA GLU A 238 32.50 4.54 17.08
C GLU A 238 31.27 4.45 16.16
N SER A 239 30.19 5.15 16.55
CA SER A 239 29.01 5.36 15.73
C SER A 239 28.77 6.85 15.46
N VAL A 240 28.38 7.15 14.22
CA VAL A 240 27.95 8.48 13.76
C VAL A 240 26.52 8.36 13.22
N VAL A 241 25.63 9.27 13.61
CA VAL A 241 24.26 9.34 13.10
C VAL A 241 24.14 10.55 12.18
N PHE A 242 23.73 10.32 10.94
CA PHE A 242 23.29 11.33 9.98
C PHE A 242 21.78 11.53 10.10
N ALA A 243 21.33 12.78 9.99
CA ALA A 243 19.93 13.17 9.92
C ALA A 243 19.69 14.04 8.68
N ALA A 244 18.71 13.65 7.86
CA ALA A 244 18.13 14.51 6.83
C ALA A 244 16.69 14.85 7.19
N SER A 245 16.35 16.14 7.28
CA SER A 245 15.01 16.60 7.68
C SER A 245 14.60 17.95 7.11
N THR A 246 13.31 18.27 7.19
CA THR A 246 12.76 19.61 6.87
C THR A 246 12.83 20.61 8.04
N SER A 247 13.45 20.21 9.14
CA SER A 247 13.63 21.01 10.35
C SER A 247 15.00 20.76 10.96
N GLU A 248 15.54 21.76 11.66
CA GLU A 248 16.82 21.65 12.34
C GLU A 248 16.79 20.60 13.46
N SER A 249 17.86 19.81 13.54
CA SER A 249 18.06 18.78 14.56
C SER A 249 19.04 19.25 15.63
N LYS A 250 18.81 18.85 16.88
CA LYS A 250 19.79 19.00 17.97
C LYS A 250 20.84 17.90 17.86
N THR A 251 22.02 18.21 17.34
CA THR A 251 23.00 17.20 16.88
C THR A 251 23.48 16.28 17.99
N LYS A 252 23.66 16.83 19.20
CA LYS A 252 24.07 16.10 20.42
C LYS A 252 23.10 15.00 20.84
N THR A 253 21.82 15.11 20.47
CA THR A 253 20.79 14.13 20.83
C THR A 253 20.51 13.09 19.75
N LEU A 254 21.11 13.22 18.55
CA LEU A 254 20.81 12.34 17.42
C LEU A 254 21.08 10.86 17.70
N LYS A 255 22.10 10.53 18.50
CA LYS A 255 22.38 9.14 18.91
C LYS A 255 21.25 8.56 19.76
N LYS A 256 20.81 9.31 20.77
CA LYS A 256 19.69 8.93 21.63
C LYS A 256 18.39 8.84 20.85
N LEU A 257 18.12 9.81 19.97
CA LEU A 257 16.94 9.80 19.11
C LEU A 257 16.91 8.54 18.22
N PHE A 258 18.05 8.18 17.63
CA PHE A 258 18.17 6.95 16.85
C PHE A 258 17.84 5.72 17.69
N GLU A 259 18.41 5.62 18.90
CA GLU A 259 18.14 4.50 19.82
C GLU A 259 16.67 4.41 20.20
N THR A 260 16.03 5.52 20.57
CA THR A 260 14.60 5.58 20.88
C THR A 260 13.75 5.11 19.70
N GLU A 261 14.00 5.61 18.49
CA GLU A 261 13.24 5.20 17.31
C GLU A 261 13.45 3.71 16.98
N VAL A 262 14.66 3.17 17.16
CA VAL A 262 14.92 1.73 17.01
C VAL A 262 14.16 0.92 18.07
N GLU A 263 14.14 1.38 19.32
CA GLU A 263 13.46 0.71 20.44
C GLU A 263 11.96 0.57 20.18
N GLU A 264 11.32 1.60 19.62
CA GLU A 264 9.91 1.60 19.25
C GLU A 264 9.54 0.67 18.08
N ARG A 265 10.52 0.17 17.29
CA ARG A 265 10.21 -0.70 16.15
C ARG A 265 9.92 -2.12 16.60
N SER A 266 8.73 -2.60 16.28
CA SER A 266 8.39 -4.02 16.38
C SER A 266 9.23 -4.85 15.40
N PRO A 267 9.69 -6.04 15.80
CA PRO A 267 10.45 -6.91 14.91
C PRO A 267 9.61 -7.41 13.73
N ARG A 268 10.28 -7.79 12.64
CA ARG A 268 9.76 -8.51 11.47
C ARG A 268 10.38 -9.90 11.46
N ASP A 269 10.04 -10.70 12.45
CA ASP A 269 10.66 -12.02 12.70
C ASP A 269 9.81 -13.20 12.20
N ASN A 270 8.61 -12.94 11.67
CA ASN A 270 7.73 -13.91 11.05
C ASN A 270 6.74 -13.23 10.08
N PHE A 271 5.94 -14.03 9.37
CA PHE A 271 4.95 -13.58 8.40
C PHE A 271 3.93 -12.58 8.99
N PHE A 272 3.30 -12.93 10.10
CA PHE A 272 2.30 -12.09 10.76
C PHE A 272 2.90 -10.74 11.20
N HIS A 273 4.07 -10.75 11.84
CA HIS A 273 4.76 -9.53 12.26
C HIS A 273 5.19 -8.65 11.08
N CYS A 274 5.49 -9.23 9.91
CA CYS A 274 5.71 -8.45 8.69
C CYS A 274 4.43 -7.72 8.28
N LEU A 275 3.29 -8.41 8.25
CA LEU A 275 2.01 -7.82 7.87
C LEU A 275 1.51 -6.76 8.86
N VAL A 276 1.67 -6.97 10.18
CA VAL A 276 1.37 -5.95 11.21
C VAL A 276 2.22 -4.70 10.98
N ASN A 277 3.51 -4.89 10.73
CA ASN A 277 4.40 -3.79 10.40
C ASN A 277 3.96 -3.07 9.12
N ALA A 278 3.49 -3.78 8.09
CA ALA A 278 2.97 -3.19 6.87
C ALA A 278 1.65 -2.45 7.11
N ALA A 279 0.76 -2.96 7.96
CA ALA A 279 -0.49 -2.29 8.32
C ALA A 279 -0.22 -0.88 8.86
N HIS A 280 0.74 -0.78 9.80
CA HIS A 280 1.17 0.50 10.35
C HIS A 280 1.80 1.45 9.32
N GLN A 281 2.30 0.94 8.18
CA GLN A 281 2.86 1.81 7.15
C GLN A 281 1.78 2.63 6.45
N PHE A 282 0.55 2.11 6.35
CA PHE A 282 -0.58 2.80 5.73
C PHE A 282 -1.25 3.83 6.65
N HIS A 283 -0.94 3.80 7.95
CA HIS A 283 -1.50 4.73 8.93
C HIS A 283 -1.03 6.15 8.65
N ILE A 284 -1.96 7.08 8.53
CA ILE A 284 -1.66 8.51 8.43
C ILE A 284 -2.28 9.22 9.62
N ARG A 285 -1.44 9.96 10.34
CA ARG A 285 -1.83 10.85 11.43
C ARG A 285 -1.69 12.30 10.99
N LYS A 286 -2.70 13.11 11.27
CA LYS A 286 -2.63 14.56 11.13
C LYS A 286 -2.64 15.25 12.51
N PRO A 287 -2.11 16.50 12.61
CA PRO A 287 -2.07 17.24 13.87
C PRO A 287 -3.45 17.55 14.48
N ASN A 288 -4.49 17.64 13.66
CA ASN A 288 -5.89 17.91 14.05
C ASN A 288 -6.65 16.67 14.55
N ASP A 289 -5.91 15.61 14.89
CA ASP A 289 -6.42 14.30 15.28
C ASP A 289 -7.14 13.45 14.23
N ASP A 290 -7.25 13.90 12.98
CA ASP A 290 -7.73 13.03 11.91
C ASP A 290 -6.76 11.85 11.70
N ARG A 291 -7.35 10.70 11.36
CA ARG A 291 -6.63 9.46 11.01
C ARG A 291 -7.12 8.95 9.66
N TYR A 292 -6.20 8.44 8.86
CA TYR A 292 -6.50 7.93 7.54
C TYR A 292 -5.76 6.63 7.26
N ILE A 293 -6.28 5.85 6.32
CA ILE A 293 -5.60 4.70 5.72
C ILE A 293 -5.20 5.10 4.30
N LEU A 294 -3.90 5.11 4.02
CA LEU A 294 -3.39 5.27 2.66
C LEU A 294 -3.65 3.98 1.87
N ALA A 295 -4.20 4.07 0.65
CA ALA A 295 -4.52 2.87 -0.13
C ALA A 295 -3.27 2.09 -0.56
N GLY A 296 -2.11 2.74 -0.69
CA GLY A 296 -0.85 2.04 -0.96
C GLY A 296 0.30 2.95 -1.36
N TYR A 297 1.51 2.39 -1.35
CA TYR A 297 2.74 3.08 -1.74
C TYR A 297 3.27 2.58 -3.08
N PRO A 298 3.86 3.46 -3.91
CA PRO A 298 4.23 4.84 -3.55
C PRO A 298 3.27 5.93 -4.04
N TRP A 299 2.20 5.61 -4.77
CA TRP A 299 1.45 6.61 -5.55
C TRP A 299 -0.04 6.74 -5.24
N PHE A 300 -0.58 5.99 -4.28
CA PHE A 300 -2.00 6.15 -3.94
C PHE A 300 -2.23 7.28 -2.94
N LYS A 301 -3.49 7.71 -2.87
CA LYS A 301 -4.04 8.57 -1.82
C LYS A 301 -4.90 7.76 -0.86
N CYS A 302 -5.50 8.42 0.13
CA CYS A 302 -6.56 7.80 0.93
C CYS A 302 -7.84 7.79 0.08
N ARG A 303 -8.25 6.61 -0.39
CA ARG A 303 -9.47 6.42 -1.20
C ARG A 303 -10.56 5.79 -0.35
N ALA A 304 -11.80 6.23 -0.53
CA ALA A 304 -12.92 5.82 0.31
C ALA A 304 -13.15 4.30 0.29
N ARG A 305 -13.20 3.70 -0.90
CA ARG A 305 -13.38 2.25 -1.09
C ARG A 305 -12.28 1.45 -0.39
N ASP A 306 -11.02 1.75 -0.68
CA ASP A 306 -9.87 1.07 -0.07
C ASP A 306 -9.86 1.24 1.44
N THR A 307 -10.25 2.40 1.96
CA THR A 307 -10.35 2.66 3.40
C THR A 307 -11.35 1.72 4.04
N PHE A 308 -12.60 1.67 3.57
CA PHE A 308 -13.63 0.84 4.19
C PHE A 308 -13.37 -0.66 4.06
N ILE A 309 -12.72 -1.11 2.98
CA ILE A 309 -12.36 -2.53 2.82
C ILE A 309 -11.17 -2.89 3.71
N SER A 310 -10.14 -2.04 3.75
CA SER A 310 -8.90 -2.36 4.46
C SER A 310 -9.00 -2.16 5.97
N LEU A 311 -9.83 -1.23 6.43
CA LEU A 311 -9.83 -0.79 7.82
C LEU A 311 -10.02 -1.94 8.82
N PRO A 312 -10.99 -2.87 8.66
CA PRO A 312 -11.14 -3.99 9.59
C PRO A 312 -9.87 -4.84 9.70
N GLY A 313 -9.26 -5.23 8.58
CA GLY A 313 -8.08 -6.09 8.58
C GLY A 313 -6.79 -5.41 9.05
N LEU A 314 -6.65 -4.11 8.81
CA LEU A 314 -5.47 -3.35 9.26
C LEU A 314 -5.53 -2.95 10.74
N THR A 315 -6.69 -3.06 11.39
CA THR A 315 -6.84 -2.63 12.79
C THR A 315 -7.50 -3.69 13.67
N LEU A 316 -8.72 -4.14 13.36
CA LEU A 316 -9.46 -5.06 14.25
C LEU A 316 -8.76 -6.41 14.33
N SER A 317 -8.27 -6.94 13.20
CA SER A 317 -7.53 -8.21 13.14
C SER A 317 -6.18 -8.20 13.85
N ILE A 318 -5.72 -7.03 14.31
CA ILE A 318 -4.49 -6.84 15.09
C ILE A 318 -4.76 -6.14 16.43
N GLU A 319 -6.02 -6.17 16.89
CA GLU A 319 -6.48 -5.65 18.19
C GLU A 319 -6.35 -4.12 18.37
N GLU A 320 -6.26 -3.36 17.28
CA GLU A 320 -6.14 -1.89 17.30
C GLU A 320 -7.50 -1.19 17.13
N GLN A 321 -8.48 -1.54 17.97
CA GLN A 321 -9.83 -0.95 17.93
C GLN A 321 -9.82 0.58 18.03
N ASP A 322 -8.93 1.16 18.84
CA ASP A 322 -8.84 2.63 18.99
C ASP A 322 -8.51 3.32 17.66
N TYR A 323 -7.60 2.73 16.86
CA TYR A 323 -7.25 3.28 15.56
C TYR A 323 -8.40 3.13 14.55
N PHE A 324 -9.12 1.99 14.59
CA PHE A 324 -10.35 1.78 13.81
C PHE A 324 -11.33 2.94 14.02
N GLU A 325 -11.64 3.25 15.28
CA GLU A 325 -12.63 4.26 15.65
C GLU A 325 -12.22 5.67 15.22
N LEU A 326 -10.93 6.00 15.31
CA LEU A 326 -10.41 7.29 14.87
C LEU A 326 -10.48 7.46 13.34
N VAL A 327 -10.15 6.41 12.58
CA VAL A 327 -10.30 6.44 11.11
C VAL A 327 -11.78 6.50 10.74
N MET A 328 -12.64 5.68 11.36
CA MET A 328 -14.08 5.70 11.11
C MET A 328 -14.71 7.06 11.41
N LYS A 329 -14.28 7.74 12.48
CA LYS A 329 -14.74 9.11 12.78
C LYS A 329 -14.42 10.08 11.63
N THR A 330 -13.24 9.96 11.05
CA THR A 330 -12.80 10.80 9.91
C THR A 330 -13.59 10.43 8.64
N ALA A 331 -13.72 9.14 8.34
CA ALA A 331 -14.44 8.64 7.16
C ALA A 331 -15.95 8.90 7.23
N GLU A 332 -16.57 8.75 8.40
CA GLU A 332 -17.99 9.07 8.66
C GLU A 332 -18.27 10.54 8.40
N LYS A 333 -17.39 11.44 8.86
CA LYS A 333 -17.51 12.88 8.58
C LYS A 333 -17.57 13.15 7.08
N GLY A 334 -16.62 12.60 6.31
CA GLY A 334 -16.58 12.74 4.86
C GLY A 334 -17.80 12.18 4.16
N LEU A 335 -18.24 10.96 4.51
CA LEU A 335 -19.41 10.36 3.87
C LEU A 335 -20.70 11.12 4.22
N ARG A 336 -20.82 11.63 5.45
CA ARG A 336 -21.95 12.49 5.84
C ARG A 336 -21.98 13.80 5.06
N GLU A 337 -20.83 14.45 4.88
CA GLU A 337 -20.70 15.67 4.06
C GLU A 337 -21.16 15.41 2.63
N PHE A 338 -20.69 14.32 2.02
CA PHE A 338 -21.12 13.89 0.69
C PHE A 338 -22.63 13.63 0.62
N MET A 339 -23.20 12.85 1.55
CA MET A 339 -24.63 12.50 1.56
C MET A 339 -25.57 13.72 1.66
N VAL A 340 -25.08 14.85 2.17
CA VAL A 340 -25.85 16.11 2.27
C VAL A 340 -25.42 17.16 1.24
N GLY A 341 -24.56 16.80 0.28
CA GLY A 341 -24.11 17.70 -0.79
C GLY A 341 -23.16 18.81 -0.34
N LYS A 342 -22.45 18.63 0.77
CA LYS A 342 -21.41 19.58 1.23
C LYS A 342 -20.05 19.22 0.61
N PRO A 343 -19.18 20.22 0.37
CA PRO A 343 -17.78 19.96 0.06
C PRO A 343 -17.12 19.10 1.14
N LEU A 344 -16.26 18.16 0.72
CA LEU A 344 -15.51 17.32 1.64
C LEU A 344 -14.47 18.17 2.40
N THR A 345 -14.42 18.00 3.71
CA THR A 345 -13.42 18.62 4.58
C THR A 345 -12.33 17.65 5.02
N VAL A 346 -12.41 16.40 4.57
CA VAL A 346 -11.45 15.33 4.83
C VAL A 346 -10.72 14.96 3.55
N ASN A 347 -9.46 14.55 3.67
CA ASN A 347 -8.63 14.15 2.53
C ASN A 347 -8.85 12.69 2.14
N ILE A 348 -10.11 12.31 1.90
CA ILE A 348 -10.51 10.99 1.41
C ILE A 348 -11.14 11.16 0.03
N TYR A 349 -10.45 10.65 -0.97
CA TYR A 349 -10.83 10.74 -2.38
C TYR A 349 -11.88 9.68 -2.74
N GLU A 350 -12.56 9.90 -3.87
CA GLU A 350 -13.52 8.95 -4.46
C GLU A 350 -14.72 8.62 -3.54
N MET A 351 -15.11 9.56 -2.68
CA MET A 351 -16.25 9.39 -1.76
C MET A 351 -17.58 9.26 -2.52
N GLU A 352 -17.64 9.80 -3.73
CA GLU A 352 -18.80 9.80 -4.62
C GLU A 352 -19.03 8.49 -5.38
N GLN A 353 -18.15 7.50 -5.22
CA GLN A 353 -18.29 6.21 -5.86
C GLN A 353 -19.49 5.44 -5.30
N PRO A 354 -20.33 4.82 -6.16
CA PRO A 354 -21.63 4.28 -5.75
C PRO A 354 -21.57 3.09 -4.79
N ASP A 355 -20.46 2.36 -4.71
CA ASP A 355 -20.28 1.27 -3.76
C ASP A 355 -19.71 1.70 -2.41
N VAL A 356 -19.23 2.93 -2.27
CA VAL A 356 -18.63 3.43 -1.01
C VAL A 356 -19.58 3.32 0.18
N PRO A 357 -20.86 3.73 0.08
CA PRO A 357 -21.80 3.56 1.19
C PRO A 357 -22.01 2.08 1.57
N LEU A 358 -21.97 1.17 0.59
CA LEU A 358 -22.15 -0.27 0.82
C LEU A 358 -20.94 -0.87 1.57
N TRP A 359 -19.73 -0.49 1.18
CA TRP A 359 -18.51 -0.88 1.90
C TRP A 359 -18.43 -0.27 3.29
N ALA A 360 -18.91 0.95 3.50
CA ALA A 360 -19.01 1.55 4.83
C ALA A 360 -19.91 0.72 5.76
N VAL A 361 -21.06 0.24 5.27
CA VAL A 361 -21.91 -0.68 6.04
C VAL A 361 -21.20 -1.99 6.35
N TRP A 362 -20.52 -2.60 5.37
CA TRP A 362 -19.74 -3.83 5.59
C TRP A 362 -18.62 -3.64 6.63
N CYS A 363 -17.93 -2.50 6.60
CA CYS A 363 -16.90 -2.14 7.57
C CYS A 363 -17.47 -2.04 8.99
N ILE A 364 -18.63 -1.40 9.15
CA ILE A 364 -19.37 -1.32 10.43
C ILE A 364 -19.82 -2.72 10.88
N GLN A 365 -20.23 -3.59 9.95
CA GLN A 365 -20.58 -4.97 10.26
C GLN A 365 -19.37 -5.76 10.78
N GLN A 366 -18.16 -5.55 10.25
CA GLN A 366 -16.95 -6.18 10.79
C GLN A 366 -16.66 -5.69 12.21
N TYR A 367 -16.83 -4.40 12.49
CA TYR A 367 -16.74 -3.86 13.84
C TYR A 367 -17.76 -4.49 14.80
N ALA A 368 -18.99 -4.72 14.34
CA ALA A 368 -20.03 -5.37 15.15
C ALA A 368 -19.68 -6.83 15.50
N LYS A 369 -19.01 -7.56 14.60
CA LYS A 369 -18.53 -8.92 14.89
C LYS A 369 -17.49 -8.96 16.00
N GLU A 370 -16.61 -7.97 16.02
CA GLU A 370 -15.48 -7.95 16.95
C GLU A 370 -15.87 -7.34 18.31
N VAL A 371 -16.57 -6.20 18.29
CA VAL A 371 -16.89 -5.44 19.51
C VAL A 371 -18.30 -5.75 20.04
N GLY A 372 -19.14 -6.39 19.23
CA GLY A 372 -20.51 -6.75 19.57
C GLY A 372 -21.57 -5.78 19.04
N ASN A 373 -22.75 -6.33 18.72
CA ASN A 373 -23.86 -5.61 18.08
C ASN A 373 -24.37 -4.43 18.91
N GLU A 374 -24.44 -4.54 20.23
CA GLU A 374 -24.92 -3.44 21.10
C GLU A 374 -23.97 -2.25 21.08
N ALA A 375 -22.66 -2.50 21.17
CA ALA A 375 -21.65 -1.45 21.11
C ALA A 375 -21.63 -0.78 19.74
N CYS A 376 -21.75 -1.59 18.67
CA CYS A 376 -21.90 -1.09 17.31
C CYS A 376 -23.16 -0.23 17.15
N LEU A 377 -24.31 -0.67 17.65
CA LEU A 377 -25.56 0.08 17.58
C LEU A 377 -25.43 1.44 18.28
N ARG A 378 -24.84 1.47 19.49
CA ARG A 378 -24.61 2.71 20.24
C ARG A 378 -23.72 3.70 19.48
N ARG A 379 -22.66 3.21 18.82
CA ARG A 379 -21.68 4.06 18.16
C ARG A 379 -22.07 4.46 16.74
N TYR A 380 -22.49 3.50 15.91
CA TYR A 380 -22.70 3.67 14.48
C TYR A 380 -24.15 3.50 14.02
N GLY A 381 -25.10 3.18 14.91
CA GLY A 381 -26.50 2.93 14.53
C GLY A 381 -27.16 4.11 13.80
N SER A 382 -26.89 5.34 14.25
CA SER A 382 -27.40 6.55 13.58
C SER A 382 -26.80 6.76 12.18
N PHE A 383 -25.53 6.40 12.00
CA PHE A 383 -24.83 6.50 10.72
C PHE A 383 -25.32 5.44 9.74
N LEU A 384 -25.43 4.19 10.19
CA LEU A 384 -25.99 3.09 9.41
C LEU A 384 -27.39 3.44 8.90
N LYS A 385 -28.26 3.92 9.79
CA LYS A 385 -29.61 4.35 9.41
C LYS A 385 -29.59 5.46 8.35
N ALA A 386 -28.68 6.43 8.47
CA ALA A 386 -28.54 7.51 7.51
C ALA A 386 -28.10 7.00 6.13
N ILE A 387 -27.14 6.05 6.07
CA ILE A 387 -26.70 5.43 4.82
C ILE A 387 -27.86 4.69 4.13
N ILE A 388 -28.58 3.84 4.88
CA ILE A 388 -29.71 3.07 4.33
C ILE A 388 -30.79 4.01 3.77
N GLN A 389 -31.17 5.05 4.53
CA GLN A 389 -32.15 6.04 4.08
C GLN A 389 -31.68 6.89 2.90
N PHE A 390 -30.38 7.13 2.77
CA PHE A 390 -29.79 7.85 1.65
C PHE A 390 -29.90 7.02 0.36
N ILE A 391 -29.63 5.72 0.42
CA ILE A 391 -29.78 4.79 -0.71
C ILE A 391 -31.25 4.60 -1.07
N GLU A 392 -32.12 4.27 -0.10
CA GLU A 392 -33.57 4.09 -0.33
C GLU A 392 -34.25 5.35 -0.87
N GLY A 393 -33.74 6.52 -0.46
CA GLY A 393 -34.23 7.80 -0.94
C GLY A 393 -33.72 8.20 -2.32
N ASN A 394 -32.93 7.34 -2.99
CA ASN A 394 -32.34 7.61 -4.30
C ASN A 394 -31.56 8.94 -4.35
N LYS A 395 -30.82 9.23 -3.28
CA LYS A 395 -30.08 10.50 -3.12
C LYS A 395 -28.65 10.46 -3.63
N HIS A 396 -28.13 9.27 -3.94
CA HIS A 396 -26.82 9.13 -4.56
C HIS A 396 -26.89 9.50 -6.05
N PRO A 397 -25.95 10.28 -6.59
CA PRO A 397 -26.01 10.77 -7.98
C PRO A 397 -25.92 9.66 -9.04
N ASN A 398 -25.32 8.51 -8.70
CA ASN A 398 -25.12 7.39 -9.63
C ASN A 398 -25.42 6.01 -9.00
N LEU A 399 -26.38 5.95 -8.07
CA LEU A 399 -26.85 4.70 -7.49
C LEU A 399 -28.35 4.85 -7.21
N HIS A 400 -29.14 3.96 -7.82
CA HIS A 400 -30.59 4.00 -7.77
C HIS A 400 -31.15 2.65 -7.31
N LEU A 401 -32.08 2.67 -6.37
CA LEU A 401 -32.86 1.52 -5.94
C LEU A 401 -34.11 1.41 -6.83
N ASP A 402 -34.17 0.34 -7.62
CA ASP A 402 -35.31 -0.01 -8.46
C ASP A 402 -36.42 -0.71 -7.65
N GLU A 403 -37.64 -0.75 -8.21
CA GLU A 403 -38.83 -1.34 -7.57
C GLU A 403 -38.65 -2.84 -7.23
N ASN A 404 -37.85 -3.56 -8.01
CA ASN A 404 -37.50 -4.96 -7.79
C ASN A 404 -36.59 -5.17 -6.56
N GLY A 405 -36.14 -4.10 -5.91
CA GLY A 405 -35.29 -4.13 -4.71
C GLY A 405 -33.79 -4.18 -5.00
N LEU A 406 -33.38 -4.13 -6.28
CA LEU A 406 -31.99 -4.11 -6.69
C LEU A 406 -31.47 -2.67 -6.90
N LEU A 407 -30.17 -2.50 -6.69
CA LEU A 407 -29.42 -1.29 -6.96
C LEU A 407 -28.84 -1.29 -8.36
N ARG A 408 -29.02 -0.17 -9.05
CA ARG A 408 -28.59 0.11 -10.40
C ARG A 408 -27.64 1.30 -10.46
N THR A 409 -26.67 1.27 -11.37
CA THR A 409 -25.71 2.35 -11.62
C THR A 409 -25.43 2.51 -13.12
N ASP A 410 -24.92 3.66 -13.55
CA ASP A 410 -24.43 3.88 -14.90
C ASP A 410 -22.89 3.95 -14.92
N GLY A 411 -22.28 2.94 -15.52
CA GLY A 411 -20.83 2.81 -15.68
C GLY A 411 -20.35 2.82 -17.13
N LYS A 412 -21.18 3.27 -18.08
CA LYS A 412 -20.86 3.22 -19.53
C LYS A 412 -19.73 4.17 -19.89
N GLU A 413 -19.78 5.40 -19.39
CA GLU A 413 -18.82 6.46 -19.71
C GLU A 413 -17.73 6.64 -18.66
N LYS A 414 -17.98 6.23 -17.41
CA LYS A 414 -17.03 6.37 -16.30
C LYS A 414 -17.01 5.10 -15.45
N PRO A 415 -15.84 4.71 -14.92
CA PRO A 415 -15.76 3.57 -14.03
C PRO A 415 -16.46 3.89 -12.70
N VAL A 416 -17.28 2.95 -12.23
CA VAL A 416 -18.09 3.08 -11.02
C VAL A 416 -17.81 1.99 -9.97
N THR A 417 -17.00 1.01 -10.33
CA THR A 417 -16.67 -0.15 -9.47
C THR A 417 -15.17 -0.16 -9.19
N TRP A 418 -14.69 -1.10 -8.36
CA TRP A 418 -13.26 -1.29 -8.14
C TRP A 418 -12.48 -1.68 -9.40
N MET A 419 -13.16 -2.25 -10.42
CA MET A 419 -12.57 -2.51 -11.74
C MET A 419 -12.55 -1.23 -12.59
N ASN A 420 -11.64 -0.31 -12.28
CA ASN A 420 -11.71 1.10 -12.69
C ASN A 420 -10.67 1.57 -13.72
N SER A 421 -9.98 0.67 -14.42
CA SER A 421 -9.06 1.04 -15.51
C SER A 421 -9.77 1.78 -16.64
N VAL A 422 -9.10 2.82 -17.17
CA VAL A 422 -9.57 3.66 -18.27
C VAL A 422 -8.57 3.62 -19.41
N ALA A 423 -9.04 3.46 -20.64
CA ALA A 423 -8.25 3.59 -21.86
C ALA A 423 -8.92 4.55 -22.82
N ASN A 424 -8.18 5.54 -23.33
CA ASN A 424 -8.69 6.58 -24.23
C ASN A 424 -9.94 7.31 -23.69
N GLY A 425 -9.97 7.57 -22.37
CA GLY A 425 -11.07 8.26 -21.71
C GLY A 425 -12.32 7.42 -21.45
N ARG A 426 -12.31 6.12 -21.77
CA ARG A 426 -13.44 5.20 -21.53
C ARG A 426 -13.05 4.05 -20.60
N PRO A 427 -14.00 3.50 -19.81
CA PRO A 427 -13.74 2.31 -19.00
C PRO A 427 -13.31 1.13 -19.87
N VAL A 428 -12.27 0.41 -19.45
CA VAL A 428 -11.88 -0.87 -20.09
C VAL A 428 -12.92 -1.95 -19.77
N VAL A 429 -13.48 -1.92 -18.55
CA VAL A 429 -14.56 -2.80 -18.11
C VAL A 429 -15.77 -1.92 -17.74
N PRO A 430 -16.68 -1.62 -18.68
CA PRO A 430 -17.80 -0.68 -18.48
C PRO A 430 -18.97 -1.34 -17.74
N ARG A 431 -18.77 -1.66 -16.45
CA ARG A 431 -19.77 -2.36 -15.62
C ARG A 431 -20.92 -1.42 -15.30
N THR A 432 -22.13 -1.74 -15.78
CA THR A 432 -23.31 -0.85 -15.73
C THR A 432 -24.58 -1.65 -15.46
N GLY A 433 -25.66 -0.99 -15.04
CA GLY A 433 -26.91 -1.65 -14.68
C GLY A 433 -26.85 -2.22 -13.27
N TYR A 434 -27.34 -3.44 -13.10
CA TYR A 434 -27.23 -4.20 -11.86
C TYR A 434 -25.84 -4.83 -11.74
N ILE A 435 -25.09 -4.43 -10.72
CA ILE A 435 -23.74 -4.94 -10.44
C ILE A 435 -23.82 -6.02 -9.36
N VAL A 436 -23.17 -7.16 -9.58
CA VAL A 436 -23.31 -8.34 -8.70
C VAL A 436 -22.92 -8.05 -7.25
N GLU A 437 -21.77 -7.41 -7.01
CA GLU A 437 -21.31 -7.15 -5.64
C GLU A 437 -22.05 -5.99 -4.98
N PHE A 438 -22.56 -5.02 -5.75
CA PHE A 438 -23.37 -3.93 -5.18
C PHE A 438 -24.64 -4.51 -4.58
N ASN A 439 -25.28 -5.41 -5.31
CA ASN A 439 -26.53 -6.03 -4.90
C ASN A 439 -26.33 -7.08 -3.80
N ALA A 440 -25.21 -7.81 -3.81
CA ALA A 440 -24.85 -8.70 -2.72
C ALA A 440 -24.58 -7.91 -1.41
N LEU A 441 -23.83 -6.81 -1.50
CA LEU A 441 -23.59 -5.92 -0.37
C LEU A 441 -24.86 -5.24 0.11
N TRP A 442 -25.77 -4.87 -0.80
CA TRP A 442 -27.04 -4.26 -0.46
C TRP A 442 -27.96 -5.20 0.31
N TYR A 443 -28.14 -6.42 -0.18
CA TYR A 443 -28.86 -7.46 0.56
C TYR A 443 -28.25 -7.66 1.96
N ASN A 444 -26.92 -7.76 2.03
CA ASN A 444 -26.22 -7.89 3.30
C ASN A 444 -26.44 -6.69 4.24
N ALA A 445 -26.39 -5.46 3.72
CA ALA A 445 -26.64 -4.24 4.46
C ALA A 445 -28.08 -4.17 5.02
N LEU A 446 -29.09 -4.58 4.23
CA LEU A 446 -30.48 -4.63 4.66
C LEU A 446 -30.69 -5.62 5.81
N CYS A 447 -30.15 -6.83 5.69
CA CYS A 447 -30.25 -7.85 6.74
C CYS A 447 -29.52 -7.42 8.03
N PHE A 448 -28.32 -6.85 7.90
CA PHE A 448 -27.57 -6.35 9.05
C PHE A 448 -28.31 -5.19 9.74
N ALA A 449 -28.79 -4.20 8.98
CA ALA A 449 -29.58 -3.11 9.52
C ALA A 449 -30.87 -3.60 10.19
N ALA A 450 -31.53 -4.62 9.65
CA ALA A 450 -32.69 -5.24 10.28
C ALA A 450 -32.34 -5.89 11.63
N SER A 451 -31.21 -6.60 11.73
CA SER A 451 -30.78 -7.19 13.00
C SER A 451 -30.45 -6.14 14.07
N LEU A 452 -29.88 -4.99 13.70
CA LEU A 452 -29.63 -3.91 14.64
C LEU A 452 -30.93 -3.18 15.01
N ALA A 453 -31.88 -3.06 14.09
CA ALA A 453 -33.20 -2.50 14.38
C ALA A 453 -34.03 -3.39 15.33
N GLU A 454 -33.84 -4.71 15.27
CA GLU A 454 -34.44 -5.66 16.21
C GLU A 454 -33.90 -5.42 17.63
N LEU A 455 -32.58 -5.26 17.78
CA LEU A 455 -31.96 -4.90 19.07
C LEU A 455 -32.42 -3.52 19.60
N ASP A 456 -32.72 -2.57 18.71
CA ASP A 456 -33.29 -1.26 19.05
C ASP A 456 -34.82 -1.31 19.31
N ASN A 457 -35.44 -2.49 19.32
CA ASN A 457 -36.89 -2.68 19.45
C ASN A 457 -37.73 -1.88 18.42
N ASN A 458 -37.18 -1.64 17.24
CA ASN A 458 -37.80 -0.82 16.19
C ASN A 458 -38.58 -1.67 15.18
N ALA A 459 -39.71 -2.25 15.62
CA ALA A 459 -40.50 -3.19 14.83
C ALA A 459 -40.89 -2.68 13.42
N LYS A 460 -41.17 -1.38 13.28
CA LYS A 460 -41.48 -0.76 11.97
C LYS A 460 -40.29 -0.80 11.02
N SER A 461 -39.09 -0.54 11.52
CA SER A 461 -37.87 -0.60 10.70
C SER A 461 -37.52 -2.04 10.35
N VAL A 462 -37.67 -2.98 11.29
CA VAL A 462 -37.48 -4.42 11.05
C VAL A 462 -38.37 -4.91 9.90
N ALA A 463 -39.68 -4.68 9.99
CA ALA A 463 -40.62 -5.13 8.96
C ALA A 463 -40.32 -4.52 7.58
N ARG A 464 -40.00 -3.22 7.53
CA ARG A 464 -39.64 -2.53 6.28
C ARG A 464 -38.36 -3.09 5.64
N LEU A 465 -37.31 -3.25 6.43
CA LEU A 465 -36.00 -3.73 5.95
C LEU A 465 -36.06 -5.19 5.52
N GLN A 466 -36.76 -6.05 6.27
CA GLN A 466 -36.95 -7.46 5.91
C GLN A 466 -37.77 -7.62 4.63
N ALA A 467 -38.83 -6.84 4.46
CA ALA A 467 -39.63 -6.87 3.23
C ALA A 467 -38.82 -6.44 1.99
N LEU A 468 -37.95 -5.44 2.13
CA LEU A 468 -37.05 -5.03 1.05
C LEU A 468 -35.94 -6.06 0.80
N ALA A 469 -35.39 -6.68 1.85
CA ALA A 469 -34.39 -7.72 1.74
C ALA A 469 -34.93 -8.95 1.00
N GLU A 470 -36.16 -9.39 1.27
CA GLU A 470 -36.75 -10.55 0.58
C GLU A 470 -36.98 -10.26 -0.91
N ARG A 471 -37.50 -9.06 -1.27
CA ARG A 471 -37.60 -8.66 -2.69
C ARG A 471 -36.23 -8.63 -3.37
N CYS A 472 -35.24 -8.02 -2.72
CA CYS A 472 -33.87 -7.97 -3.22
C CYS A 472 -33.30 -9.38 -3.45
N LYS A 473 -33.53 -10.31 -2.52
CA LYS A 473 -33.08 -11.70 -2.62
C LYS A 473 -33.69 -12.44 -3.80
N GLU A 474 -35.02 -12.39 -3.96
CA GLU A 474 -35.72 -13.03 -5.07
C GLU A 474 -35.22 -12.46 -6.41
N SER A 475 -35.16 -11.13 -6.53
CA SER A 475 -34.68 -10.45 -7.73
C SER A 475 -33.20 -10.76 -8.00
N PHE A 476 -32.35 -10.82 -6.98
CA PHE A 476 -30.93 -11.11 -7.13
C PHE A 476 -30.71 -12.46 -7.79
N VAL A 477 -31.37 -13.51 -7.28
CA VAL A 477 -31.23 -14.85 -7.83
C VAL A 477 -31.75 -14.88 -9.28
N ASN A 478 -32.91 -14.28 -9.54
CA ASN A 478 -33.51 -14.24 -10.88
C ASN A 478 -32.66 -13.48 -11.91
N VAL A 479 -31.96 -12.42 -11.48
CA VAL A 479 -31.16 -11.55 -12.37
C VAL A 479 -29.77 -12.12 -12.60
N PHE A 480 -29.09 -12.60 -11.56
CA PHE A 480 -27.66 -12.93 -11.65
C PHE A 480 -27.35 -14.42 -11.84
N TYR A 481 -28.14 -15.33 -11.26
CA TYR A 481 -27.79 -16.75 -11.26
C TYR A 481 -28.14 -17.40 -12.60
N ASN A 482 -27.12 -17.86 -13.32
CA ASN A 482 -27.27 -18.42 -14.67
C ASN A 482 -27.39 -19.94 -14.69
N GLU A 483 -27.73 -20.50 -15.86
CA GLU A 483 -27.90 -21.95 -16.03
C GLU A 483 -26.62 -22.79 -15.85
N TYR A 484 -25.45 -22.16 -15.86
CA TYR A 484 -24.15 -22.82 -15.68
C TYR A 484 -23.66 -22.80 -14.24
N GLY A 485 -24.46 -22.27 -13.32
CA GLY A 485 -24.18 -22.32 -11.89
C GLY A 485 -23.17 -21.28 -11.40
N TYR A 486 -23.05 -20.14 -12.09
CA TYR A 486 -22.34 -18.95 -11.60
C TYR A 486 -23.19 -17.69 -11.72
N LEU A 487 -22.65 -16.55 -11.28
CA LEU A 487 -23.34 -15.27 -11.37
C LEU A 487 -22.82 -14.43 -12.53
N PHE A 488 -23.72 -13.80 -13.28
CA PHE A 488 -23.35 -12.72 -14.19
C PHE A 488 -22.64 -11.59 -13.42
N ASP A 489 -21.63 -10.99 -14.04
CA ASP A 489 -20.86 -9.93 -13.38
C ASP A 489 -21.65 -8.61 -13.27
N TYR A 490 -22.42 -8.31 -14.32
CA TYR A 490 -23.42 -7.26 -14.33
C TYR A 490 -24.52 -7.54 -15.36
N VAL A 491 -25.67 -6.90 -15.18
CA VAL A 491 -26.85 -7.00 -16.05
C VAL A 491 -27.43 -5.60 -16.32
N ASP A 492 -27.48 -5.18 -17.57
CA ASP A 492 -28.14 -3.96 -18.06
C ASP A 492 -29.36 -4.35 -18.94
N ASP A 493 -30.30 -3.43 -19.19
CA ASP A 493 -31.59 -3.75 -19.84
C ASP A 493 -31.49 -4.56 -21.14
N ASN A 494 -30.40 -4.35 -21.91
CA ASN A 494 -30.19 -4.98 -23.20
C ASN A 494 -28.97 -5.90 -23.23
N THR A 495 -28.24 -6.07 -22.12
CA THR A 495 -26.95 -6.76 -22.13
C THR A 495 -26.64 -7.44 -20.80
N VAL A 496 -26.26 -8.69 -20.88
CA VAL A 496 -25.81 -9.51 -19.75
C VAL A 496 -24.33 -9.82 -19.95
N ASP A 497 -23.49 -9.60 -18.92
CA ASP A 497 -22.09 -9.99 -18.99
C ASP A 497 -21.90 -11.46 -18.57
N TRP A 498 -21.58 -12.29 -19.56
CA TRP A 498 -21.30 -13.72 -19.39
C TRP A 498 -19.90 -14.01 -18.87
N SER A 499 -19.04 -12.99 -18.77
CA SER A 499 -17.67 -13.15 -18.33
C SER A 499 -17.60 -13.73 -16.92
N VAL A 500 -16.83 -14.81 -16.75
CA VAL A 500 -16.56 -15.34 -15.40
C VAL A 500 -15.55 -14.41 -14.71
N ARG A 501 -16.02 -13.71 -13.67
CA ARG A 501 -15.27 -12.72 -12.88
C ARG A 501 -15.39 -12.99 -11.38
N PRO A 502 -14.44 -12.51 -10.56
CA PRO A 502 -14.38 -12.90 -9.16
C PRO A 502 -15.42 -12.20 -8.28
N ASN A 503 -16.11 -11.17 -8.78
CA ASN A 503 -17.04 -10.36 -7.99
C ASN A 503 -18.20 -11.18 -7.40
N MET A 504 -18.56 -12.31 -8.00
CA MET A 504 -19.55 -13.23 -7.44
C MET A 504 -19.15 -13.83 -6.08
N ILE A 505 -17.86 -13.79 -5.71
CA ILE A 505 -17.39 -14.31 -4.42
C ILE A 505 -18.00 -13.58 -3.23
N PHE A 506 -18.32 -12.29 -3.38
CA PHE A 506 -18.94 -11.51 -2.30
C PHE A 506 -20.30 -12.06 -1.91
N ALA A 507 -21.12 -12.49 -2.88
CA ALA A 507 -22.42 -13.10 -2.61
C ALA A 507 -22.30 -14.41 -1.80
N VAL A 508 -21.15 -15.07 -1.84
CA VAL A 508 -20.89 -16.30 -1.07
C VAL A 508 -20.27 -16.01 0.31
N ALA A 509 -19.38 -15.01 0.37
CA ALA A 509 -18.55 -14.72 1.54
C ALA A 509 -19.25 -13.90 2.63
N LEU A 510 -20.17 -13.01 2.24
CA LEU A 510 -20.87 -12.11 3.16
C LEU A 510 -21.72 -12.86 4.21
N ASP A 511 -21.98 -12.20 5.35
CA ASP A 511 -22.73 -12.80 6.46
C ASP A 511 -24.13 -13.21 6.05
N TYR A 512 -24.80 -12.31 5.33
CA TYR A 512 -26.10 -12.54 4.74
C TYR A 512 -25.92 -12.62 3.23
N SER A 513 -26.39 -13.72 2.65
CA SER A 513 -26.31 -13.99 1.22
C SER A 513 -27.69 -14.21 0.65
N PRO A 514 -27.97 -13.69 -0.56
CA PRO A 514 -29.22 -13.98 -1.26
C PRO A 514 -29.27 -15.41 -1.82
N LEU A 515 -28.11 -16.05 -1.99
CA LEU A 515 -27.98 -17.41 -2.52
C LEU A 515 -28.28 -18.50 -1.47
N ASP A 516 -28.86 -19.60 -1.94
CA ASP A 516 -28.97 -20.84 -1.18
C ASP A 516 -27.64 -21.61 -1.11
N LEU A 517 -27.62 -22.71 -0.35
CA LEU A 517 -26.40 -23.49 -0.13
C LEU A 517 -25.85 -24.17 -1.41
N VAL A 518 -26.71 -24.60 -2.33
CA VAL A 518 -26.31 -25.27 -3.58
C VAL A 518 -25.70 -24.24 -4.53
N GLN A 519 -26.36 -23.10 -4.68
CA GLN A 519 -25.89 -21.98 -5.49
C GLN A 519 -24.54 -21.47 -4.99
N LYS A 520 -24.38 -21.28 -3.66
CA LYS A 520 -23.10 -20.88 -3.05
C LYS A 520 -21.96 -21.82 -3.39
N LYS A 521 -22.19 -23.14 -3.29
CA LYS A 521 -21.18 -24.16 -3.62
C LYS A 521 -20.80 -24.11 -5.10
N SER A 522 -21.80 -24.01 -5.98
CA SER A 522 -21.57 -23.91 -7.43
C SER A 522 -20.72 -22.68 -7.78
N VAL A 523 -21.07 -21.50 -7.26
CA VAL A 523 -20.33 -20.25 -7.47
C VAL A 523 -18.88 -20.37 -6.97
N LEU A 524 -18.70 -20.91 -5.76
CA LEU A 524 -17.36 -21.11 -5.19
C LEU A 524 -16.52 -22.10 -6.02
N ASP A 525 -17.12 -23.17 -6.53
CA ASP A 525 -16.44 -24.15 -7.38
C ASP A 525 -15.96 -23.51 -8.69
N ILE A 526 -16.74 -22.60 -9.29
CA ILE A 526 -16.31 -21.84 -10.47
C ILE A 526 -15.15 -20.90 -10.15
N CYS A 527 -15.24 -20.13 -9.06
CA CYS A 527 -14.13 -19.28 -8.59
C CYS A 527 -12.85 -20.12 -8.40
N THR A 528 -12.97 -21.27 -7.75
CA THR A 528 -11.85 -22.18 -7.47
C THR A 528 -11.23 -22.71 -8.76
N ARG A 529 -12.05 -23.14 -9.71
CA ARG A 529 -11.59 -23.81 -10.93
C ARG A 529 -10.97 -22.87 -11.95
N GLU A 530 -11.50 -21.64 -12.06
CA GLU A 530 -11.16 -20.76 -13.18
C GLU A 530 -10.37 -19.50 -12.77
N LEU A 531 -10.57 -19.02 -11.54
CA LEU A 531 -10.03 -17.73 -11.10
C LEU A 531 -8.92 -17.88 -10.07
N LEU A 532 -8.95 -18.90 -9.22
CA LEU A 532 -7.97 -19.05 -8.15
C LEU A 532 -6.55 -19.25 -8.69
N THR A 533 -5.62 -18.50 -8.11
CA THR A 533 -4.17 -18.63 -8.29
C THR A 533 -3.50 -18.66 -6.91
N PRO A 534 -2.21 -19.04 -6.81
CA PRO A 534 -1.46 -18.93 -5.56
C PRO A 534 -1.32 -17.51 -5.01
N LYS A 535 -1.62 -16.47 -5.81
CA LYS A 535 -1.43 -15.06 -5.44
C LYS A 535 -2.72 -14.24 -5.40
N GLY A 536 -3.89 -14.85 -5.66
CA GLY A 536 -5.13 -14.09 -5.75
C GLY A 536 -6.19 -14.75 -6.62
N LEU A 537 -7.39 -14.16 -6.66
CA LEU A 537 -8.34 -14.47 -7.73
C LEU A 537 -8.02 -13.62 -8.97
N ARG A 538 -8.02 -14.25 -10.15
CA ARG A 538 -7.95 -13.52 -11.43
C ARG A 538 -9.17 -12.62 -11.57
N SER A 539 -8.94 -11.41 -12.09
CA SER A 539 -9.99 -10.44 -12.42
C SER A 539 -10.89 -10.88 -13.58
N LEU A 540 -10.44 -11.85 -14.38
CA LEU A 540 -11.18 -12.45 -15.49
C LEU A 540 -10.72 -13.91 -15.71
N SER A 541 -11.65 -14.82 -16.01
CA SER A 541 -11.34 -16.21 -16.34
C SER A 541 -10.50 -16.32 -17.62
N PRO A 542 -9.48 -17.21 -17.67
CA PRO A 542 -8.76 -17.53 -18.91
C PRO A 542 -9.65 -18.06 -20.04
N LYS A 543 -10.88 -18.50 -19.73
CA LYS A 543 -11.85 -18.97 -20.72
C LYS A 543 -12.76 -17.85 -21.26
N SER A 544 -12.77 -16.69 -20.62
CA SER A 544 -13.55 -15.54 -21.06
C SER A 544 -12.83 -14.78 -22.16
N GLY A 545 -13.59 -14.15 -23.06
CA GLY A 545 -13.03 -13.25 -24.08
C GLY A 545 -12.33 -12.04 -23.43
N GLY A 546 -11.20 -11.62 -23.99
CA GLY A 546 -10.45 -10.46 -23.50
C GLY A 546 -9.46 -10.75 -22.37
N TYR A 547 -9.21 -12.02 -22.04
CA TYR A 547 -8.20 -12.41 -21.05
C TYR A 547 -6.79 -11.89 -21.41
N ASN A 548 -6.28 -11.00 -20.57
CA ASN A 548 -4.96 -10.39 -20.65
C ASN A 548 -4.27 -10.43 -19.27
N PRO A 549 -3.45 -11.46 -19.00
CA PRO A 549 -2.94 -11.72 -17.66
C PRO A 549 -1.66 -10.96 -17.30
N MET A 550 -0.96 -10.35 -18.25
CA MET A 550 0.38 -9.80 -18.01
C MET A 550 0.30 -8.28 -17.84
N TYR A 551 0.63 -7.77 -16.66
CA TYR A 551 0.63 -6.34 -16.37
C TYR A 551 2.03 -5.76 -16.58
N VAL A 552 2.42 -5.62 -17.83
CA VAL A 552 3.75 -5.15 -18.27
C VAL A 552 3.66 -4.18 -19.44
N GLY A 553 4.78 -3.52 -19.74
CA GLY A 553 4.88 -2.61 -20.87
C GLY A 553 4.30 -1.22 -20.59
N PRO A 554 4.07 -0.40 -21.62
CA PRO A 554 3.57 0.98 -21.51
C PRO A 554 2.21 1.11 -20.82
N GLN A 555 1.88 2.33 -20.36
CA GLN A 555 0.63 2.61 -19.62
C GLN A 555 -0.62 2.05 -20.32
N SER A 556 -0.76 2.24 -21.63
CA SER A 556 -1.93 1.73 -22.37
C SER A 556 -2.09 0.21 -22.27
N GLN A 557 -1.01 -0.57 -22.41
CA GLN A 557 -1.06 -2.04 -22.28
C GLN A 557 -1.45 -2.46 -20.87
N ARG A 558 -0.91 -1.75 -19.87
CA ARG A 558 -1.23 -1.95 -18.46
C ARG A 558 -2.70 -1.64 -18.16
N ASP A 559 -3.23 -0.53 -18.67
CA ASP A 559 -4.65 -0.17 -18.50
C ASP A 559 -5.58 -1.27 -19.04
N TYR A 560 -5.25 -1.83 -20.22
CA TYR A 560 -6.02 -2.94 -20.79
C TYR A 560 -5.84 -4.27 -20.04
N ALA A 561 -4.74 -4.48 -19.30
CA ALA A 561 -4.51 -5.70 -18.52
C ALA A 561 -5.09 -5.63 -17.09
N TYR A 562 -5.19 -4.42 -16.53
CA TYR A 562 -5.35 -4.16 -15.09
C TYR A 562 -6.48 -4.95 -14.41
N HIS A 563 -7.63 -5.11 -15.08
CA HIS A 563 -8.76 -5.95 -14.61
C HIS A 563 -9.23 -6.98 -15.66
N GLN A 564 -8.32 -7.43 -16.52
CA GLN A 564 -8.62 -8.36 -17.60
C GLN A 564 -7.90 -9.71 -17.43
N GLY A 565 -7.44 -10.07 -16.24
CA GLY A 565 -6.85 -11.39 -16.01
C GLY A 565 -5.77 -11.43 -14.94
N THR A 566 -5.26 -10.27 -14.52
CA THR A 566 -4.38 -10.10 -13.35
C THR A 566 -5.01 -10.70 -12.08
N ALA A 567 -4.16 -11.20 -11.17
CA ALA A 567 -4.59 -11.78 -9.91
C ALA A 567 -4.57 -10.75 -8.77
N TRP A 568 -5.65 -10.71 -7.98
CA TRP A 568 -5.87 -9.73 -6.91
C TRP A 568 -5.93 -10.43 -5.54
N PRO A 569 -4.95 -10.18 -4.64
CA PRO A 569 -4.88 -10.82 -3.33
C PRO A 569 -6.03 -10.50 -2.39
N TRP A 570 -6.53 -9.26 -2.35
CA TRP A 570 -7.58 -8.90 -1.39
C TRP A 570 -8.86 -9.71 -1.55
N LEU A 571 -9.17 -10.17 -2.77
CA LEU A 571 -10.32 -11.04 -3.05
C LEU A 571 -10.18 -12.42 -2.39
N VAL A 572 -8.95 -12.83 -2.04
CA VAL A 572 -8.68 -14.09 -1.36
C VAL A 572 -9.23 -14.08 0.05
N GLY A 573 -9.25 -12.95 0.77
CA GLY A 573 -9.86 -12.90 2.09
C GLY A 573 -11.34 -13.30 2.06
N PHE A 574 -12.09 -12.79 1.09
CA PHE A 574 -13.48 -13.18 0.87
C PHE A 574 -13.62 -14.63 0.39
N TYR A 575 -12.76 -15.09 -0.52
CA TYR A 575 -12.77 -16.47 -0.98
C TYR A 575 -12.49 -17.48 0.15
N MET A 576 -11.51 -17.20 1.01
CA MET A 576 -11.16 -18.06 2.14
C MET A 576 -12.26 -18.04 3.21
N GLU A 577 -12.86 -16.88 3.49
CA GLU A 577 -14.03 -16.80 4.35
C GLU A 577 -15.21 -17.62 3.80
N ALA A 578 -15.49 -17.54 2.50
CA ALA A 578 -16.50 -18.38 1.84
C ALA A 578 -16.20 -19.88 2.02
N CYS A 579 -14.94 -20.30 1.82
CA CYS A 579 -14.50 -21.67 2.06
C CYS A 579 -14.75 -22.12 3.51
N LEU A 580 -14.35 -21.30 4.49
CA LEU A 580 -14.56 -21.60 5.91
C LEU A 580 -16.03 -21.66 6.27
N ARG A 581 -16.87 -20.77 5.73
CA ARG A 581 -18.32 -20.78 6.01
C ARG A 581 -19.00 -22.03 5.49
N LEU A 582 -18.68 -22.45 4.27
CA LEU A 582 -19.33 -23.59 3.60
C LEU A 582 -18.81 -24.95 4.06
N TYR A 583 -17.49 -25.06 4.28
CA TYR A 583 -16.82 -26.34 4.51
C TYR A 583 -16.19 -26.45 5.90
N LYS A 584 -16.22 -25.37 6.69
CA LYS A 584 -15.71 -25.32 8.07
C LYS A 584 -14.26 -25.82 8.12
N ARG A 585 -13.95 -26.67 9.10
CA ARG A 585 -12.61 -27.20 9.36
C ARG A 585 -12.01 -27.99 8.19
N THR A 586 -12.81 -28.55 7.29
CA THR A 586 -12.30 -29.39 6.18
C THR A 586 -11.46 -28.60 5.15
N ARG A 587 -11.53 -27.27 5.16
CA ARG A 587 -10.73 -26.40 4.29
C ARG A 587 -9.50 -25.78 4.96
N LEU A 588 -9.27 -25.97 6.27
CA LEU A 588 -8.17 -25.32 6.99
C LEU A 588 -6.80 -25.56 6.34
N SER A 589 -6.44 -26.83 6.12
CA SER A 589 -5.15 -27.20 5.49
C SER A 589 -4.99 -26.71 4.06
N PHE A 590 -6.09 -26.45 3.35
CA PHE A 590 -6.04 -25.81 2.05
C PHE A 590 -5.71 -24.33 2.19
N ILE A 591 -6.35 -23.62 3.11
CA ILE A 591 -6.12 -22.19 3.34
C ILE A 591 -4.71 -21.94 3.88
N GLU A 592 -4.23 -22.74 4.85
CA GLU A 592 -2.86 -22.66 5.38
C GLU A 592 -1.82 -22.79 4.26
N ARG A 593 -2.01 -23.74 3.33
CA ARG A 593 -1.13 -23.89 2.16
C ARG A 593 -1.18 -22.70 1.21
N GLN A 594 -2.32 -22.02 1.10
CA GLN A 594 -2.42 -20.79 0.31
C GLN A 594 -1.69 -19.62 0.99
N MET A 595 -1.69 -19.57 2.33
CA MET A 595 -0.94 -18.56 3.09
C MET A 595 0.58 -18.67 2.88
N VAL A 596 1.13 -19.87 2.67
CA VAL A 596 2.56 -20.06 2.31
C VAL A 596 2.93 -19.25 1.06
N GLY A 597 2.04 -19.18 0.06
CA GLY A 597 2.27 -18.38 -1.13
C GLY A 597 2.40 -16.88 -0.86
N TYR A 598 1.72 -16.36 0.16
CA TYR A 598 1.86 -14.96 0.59
C TYR A 598 3.03 -14.75 1.55
N GLU A 599 3.35 -15.77 2.34
CA GLU A 599 4.54 -15.77 3.19
C GLU A 599 5.82 -15.62 2.36
N ASP A 600 5.92 -16.33 1.24
CA ASP A 600 7.06 -16.22 0.33
C ASP A 600 7.27 -14.77 -0.15
N GLU A 601 6.20 -14.00 -0.37
CA GLU A 601 6.27 -12.60 -0.83
C GLU A 601 6.96 -11.67 0.17
N MET A 602 7.09 -12.05 1.44
CA MET A 602 7.82 -11.24 2.42
C MET A 602 9.30 -11.04 2.03
N LEU A 603 9.85 -11.92 1.17
CA LEU A 603 11.22 -11.92 0.70
C LEU A 603 11.42 -11.44 -0.76
N TYR A 604 10.32 -11.14 -1.47
CA TYR A 604 10.35 -10.73 -2.88
C TYR A 604 9.69 -9.36 -3.08
N HIS A 605 9.90 -8.77 -4.25
CA HIS A 605 9.35 -7.47 -4.65
C HIS A 605 9.57 -6.34 -3.63
N CYS A 606 8.67 -6.09 -2.68
CA CYS A 606 8.91 -5.18 -1.56
C CYS A 606 8.84 -5.94 -0.24
N LEU A 607 9.95 -5.93 0.50
CA LEU A 607 10.12 -6.79 1.67
C LEU A 607 9.08 -6.50 2.77
N GLY A 608 8.50 -7.58 3.30
CA GLY A 608 7.58 -7.53 4.42
C GLY A 608 6.21 -6.93 4.11
N THR A 609 5.80 -6.86 2.84
CA THR A 609 4.48 -6.36 2.43
C THR A 609 4.00 -7.04 1.15
N ILE A 610 2.79 -6.74 0.69
CA ILE A 610 2.17 -7.36 -0.49
C ILE A 610 1.89 -6.28 -1.55
N PRO A 611 2.31 -6.49 -2.81
CA PRO A 611 2.09 -5.54 -3.89
C PRO A 611 0.61 -5.45 -4.27
N GLU A 612 0.26 -4.50 -5.11
CA GLU A 612 -1.11 -4.21 -5.55
C GLU A 612 -1.81 -5.37 -6.25
N LEU A 613 -1.12 -6.01 -7.20
CA LEU A 613 -1.64 -7.12 -7.98
C LEU A 613 -0.49 -8.02 -8.44
N PHE A 614 -0.86 -9.17 -8.98
CA PHE A 614 0.06 -10.12 -9.59
C PHE A 614 -0.31 -10.38 -11.06
N ASP A 615 0.68 -10.72 -11.87
CA ASP A 615 0.41 -11.29 -13.20
C ASP A 615 -0.53 -12.51 -13.04
N GLY A 616 -1.50 -12.68 -13.94
CA GLY A 616 -2.53 -13.72 -13.87
C GLY A 616 -2.03 -15.12 -14.22
N ASN A 617 -0.84 -15.22 -14.80
CA ASN A 617 -0.20 -16.47 -15.21
C ASN A 617 1.15 -16.65 -14.53
N PRO A 618 1.65 -17.90 -14.40
CA PRO A 618 2.98 -18.17 -13.88
C PRO A 618 4.06 -17.34 -14.60
N PRO A 619 5.07 -16.84 -13.88
CA PRO A 619 5.37 -17.13 -12.48
C PRO A 619 4.65 -16.22 -11.46
N PHE A 620 3.61 -15.48 -11.87
CA PHE A 620 2.83 -14.59 -11.00
C PHE A 620 3.70 -13.51 -10.34
N HIS A 621 4.41 -12.70 -11.14
CA HIS A 621 5.20 -11.61 -10.57
C HIS A 621 4.30 -10.55 -9.92
N GLY A 622 4.74 -10.01 -8.79
CA GLY A 622 4.14 -8.83 -8.18
C GLY A 622 4.30 -7.58 -9.06
N ARG A 623 3.23 -6.78 -9.16
CA ARG A 623 3.14 -5.63 -10.06
C ARG A 623 2.38 -4.47 -9.41
N GLY A 624 2.37 -3.34 -10.10
CA GLY A 624 1.70 -2.13 -9.64
C GLY A 624 2.43 -1.51 -8.45
N ALA A 625 1.66 -1.00 -7.50
CA ALA A 625 2.16 -0.41 -6.28
C ALA A 625 2.86 -1.49 -5.44
N ILE A 626 3.91 -1.10 -4.75
CA ILE A 626 4.81 -2.04 -4.07
C ILE A 626 4.22 -2.57 -2.77
N SER A 627 3.24 -1.86 -2.23
CA SER A 627 2.57 -2.15 -0.97
C SER A 627 1.14 -1.64 -1.07
N PHE A 628 0.14 -2.51 -0.85
CA PHE A 628 -1.26 -2.19 -1.04
C PHE A 628 -2.12 -2.58 0.16
N ALA A 629 -2.92 -1.63 0.65
CA ALA A 629 -3.64 -1.72 1.93
C ALA A 629 -4.64 -2.87 1.95
N MET A 630 -5.48 -2.99 0.91
CA MET A 630 -6.52 -4.02 0.86
C MET A 630 -5.93 -5.43 0.87
N ASN A 631 -4.79 -5.63 0.22
CA ASN A 631 -4.14 -6.94 0.17
C ASN A 631 -3.57 -7.31 1.55
N VAL A 632 -2.87 -6.40 2.23
CA VAL A 632 -2.37 -6.66 3.59
C VAL A 632 -3.52 -6.89 4.56
N ALA A 633 -4.58 -6.08 4.48
CA ALA A 633 -5.77 -6.18 5.33
C ALA A 633 -6.45 -7.53 5.23
N GLU A 634 -6.74 -7.99 4.02
CA GLU A 634 -7.51 -9.21 3.80
C GLU A 634 -6.70 -10.47 4.12
N ILE A 635 -5.38 -10.42 4.01
CA ILE A 635 -4.51 -11.51 4.50
C ILE A 635 -4.46 -11.52 6.04
N LEU A 636 -4.32 -10.37 6.71
CA LEU A 636 -4.41 -10.29 8.18
C LEU A 636 -5.75 -10.82 8.70
N ARG A 637 -6.85 -10.41 8.06
CA ARG A 637 -8.20 -10.88 8.37
C ARG A 637 -8.34 -12.39 8.17
N THR A 638 -7.69 -12.94 7.15
CA THR A 638 -7.68 -14.40 6.91
C THR A 638 -6.92 -15.14 8.01
N LEU A 639 -5.76 -14.62 8.45
CA LEU A 639 -4.98 -15.21 9.54
C LEU A 639 -5.79 -15.23 10.85
N GLU A 640 -6.45 -14.13 11.19
CA GLU A 640 -7.34 -14.04 12.35
C GLU A 640 -8.49 -15.05 12.26
N LEU A 641 -9.11 -15.20 11.08
CA LEU A 641 -10.17 -16.19 10.86
C LEU A 641 -9.66 -17.62 11.07
N LEU A 642 -8.45 -17.95 10.61
CA LEU A 642 -7.86 -19.27 10.81
C LEU A 642 -7.66 -19.58 12.30
N GLU A 643 -7.16 -18.62 13.07
CA GLU A 643 -7.03 -18.77 14.52
C GLU A 643 -8.38 -19.06 15.17
N LYS A 644 -9.43 -18.28 14.85
CA LYS A 644 -10.78 -18.48 15.39
C LYS A 644 -11.37 -19.87 15.11
N TYR A 645 -11.01 -20.54 13.99
CA TYR A 645 -11.45 -21.90 13.65
C TYR A 645 -10.57 -23.02 14.22
N ASN A 646 -9.32 -22.72 14.58
CA ASN A 646 -8.43 -23.66 15.26
C ASN A 646 -8.79 -23.79 16.74
N PHE A 647 -9.23 -22.71 17.39
CA PHE A 647 -9.56 -22.70 18.83
C PHE A 647 -11.03 -23.03 19.18
N LYS A 648 -11.94 -23.10 18.20
CA LYS A 648 -13.34 -23.55 18.36
C LYS A 648 -13.54 -24.84 17.60
#